data_AF-A0A166U2K6-F1
#
_entry.id   AF-A0A166U2K6-F1
#
_cell.length_a   1.000
_cell.length_b   1.000
_cell.length_c   1.000
_cell.angle_alpha   90.00
_cell.angle_beta   90.00
_cell.angle_gamma   90.00
#
_symmetry.space_group_name_H-M   'P 1'
#
loop_
_entity.id
_entity.type
_entity.pdbx_description
1 polymer ?
#
loop_
_entity_poly.entity_id
_entity_poly.type
_entity_poly.pdbx_seq_one_letter_code
_entity_poly.pdbx_strand_id
1 'polypeptide(L)'
;MMQKGQYTVGMRMLARAFTKSGCSQGLVGPMIRLAGSVIGVKVQGKMSRRTVSRSIREGGVASTVQLGHELAQAKSFTTSCDGTSHKHVSYDARHFAYKIPVNRTSETLRPVVRVMSVSASINHTAETQFQNMDNDFGVVRTTYGASPLGQRSEAKLTEVGMAKKDAGGNGDHAPDQKLQHKKRQDKKERVIEMDLGSQYLLALGPDALIDVLHVENQQKIADAGGELKWGQLSTGEQITRDVTMMKRLTVRLGKEELAAMPEGDRRKLMLFIWAGCSMHKELNTVKCGNKAMMNWWKKNNIPGPIPLANRDNAASLRDMADDPPDDTGDDPPDDMGMNTEVDIGQAIAVDHSLPTKAQQRAMDVTSAGGVKAASIAGAILNHKDDKKGQQDTYRMYFKSILGRSCNFPDTSNTRYHCYCAAAAELIAYTPEYIHFLEVVKMAKEKPGFNNMELNLWRALQDSKTKSELAVLTVYLNTVSAPYAKFIRGPGTETINMLDLGPYHYKLKAHIKKLINNPSLAIGPDARAYTATLDGDSWHHEDAMAAVLAQREELPYLQELFVAFMEEALVTWERFTAEFDYGGLIDTATQEEKDLAWMPTTNDANEGRLGGWRLFARTNPSSTIEQYNSIAKFWKNETQGFMDEYFIPEDHQYVMREARAQDASGATAIREAAQVAALDAAAAENTAKLAEKQARKAKEATRVQAIQIVTDRDVIRKMLGKAMDEQLDAHRARDKKVPIKAHVKKKIDKEAALMKALDRLEGIDVEETS
;
A
#
# COMPACT_ATOMS: atom_id res chain seq x y z
N MET A 1 -22.10 31.92 27.91
CA MET A 1 -21.35 30.67 28.16
C MET A 1 -22.26 29.44 28.19
N MET A 2 -23.26 29.45 29.07
CA MET A 2 -24.37 28.50 29.01
C MET A 2 -25.67 29.28 28.78
N GLN A 3 -26.59 28.73 28.00
CA GLN A 3 -27.95 29.23 27.85
C GLN A 3 -28.89 28.09 28.20
N LYS A 4 -29.81 28.31 29.15
CA LYS A 4 -30.76 27.29 29.65
C LYS A 4 -30.09 25.95 30.01
N GLY A 5 -28.96 26.01 30.73
CA GLY A 5 -28.24 24.80 31.16
C GLY A 5 -27.38 24.11 30.08
N GLN A 6 -27.26 24.69 28.87
CA GLN A 6 -26.47 24.11 27.77
C GLN A 6 -25.31 25.02 27.36
N TYR A 7 -24.13 24.46 27.09
CA TYR A 7 -23.02 25.24 26.53
C TYR A 7 -23.38 25.75 25.13
N THR A 8 -23.15 27.05 24.91
CA THR A 8 -23.38 27.73 23.63
C THR A 8 -22.51 27.15 22.51
N VAL A 9 -22.90 27.37 21.25
CA VAL A 9 -22.14 26.92 20.06
C VAL A 9 -20.68 27.38 20.10
N GLY A 10 -20.42 28.65 20.43
CA GLY A 10 -19.04 29.18 20.54
C GLY A 10 -18.18 28.47 21.59
N MET A 11 -18.77 28.05 22.72
CA MET A 11 -18.05 27.27 23.74
C MET A 11 -17.69 25.86 23.26
N ARG A 12 -18.56 25.25 22.45
CA ARG A 12 -18.32 23.92 21.85
C ARG A 12 -17.28 23.98 20.75
N MET A 13 -17.28 25.06 19.95
CA MET A 13 -16.19 25.38 19.02
C MET A 13 -14.86 25.50 19.75
N LEU A 14 -14.82 26.28 20.84
CA LEU A 14 -13.60 26.46 21.63
C LEU A 14 -13.09 25.12 22.21
N ALA A 15 -14.00 24.24 22.63
CA ALA A 15 -13.63 22.90 23.11
C ALA A 15 -12.97 22.03 22.02
N ARG A 16 -13.48 22.08 20.77
CA ARG A 16 -12.84 21.43 19.62
C ARG A 16 -11.47 22.03 19.35
N ALA A 17 -11.37 23.36 19.34
CA ALA A 17 -10.11 24.08 19.07
C ALA A 17 -9.01 23.71 20.07
N PHE A 18 -9.30 23.78 21.38
CA PHE A 18 -8.32 23.38 22.40
C PHE A 18 -7.89 21.91 22.25
N THR A 19 -8.82 21.01 21.97
CA THR A 19 -8.48 19.59 21.78
C THR A 19 -7.57 19.39 20.57
N LYS A 20 -7.82 20.12 19.48
CA LYS A 20 -6.96 20.09 18.28
C LYS A 20 -5.55 20.59 18.56
N SER A 21 -5.41 21.58 19.43
CA SER A 21 -4.12 22.11 19.87
C SER A 21 -3.38 21.21 20.87
N GLY A 22 -3.86 19.98 21.11
CA GLY A 22 -3.21 19.01 22.00
C GLY A 22 -3.65 19.12 23.47
N CYS A 23 -4.63 19.98 23.81
CA CYS A 23 -5.18 20.03 25.15
C CYS A 23 -5.98 18.75 25.44
N SER A 24 -5.68 18.07 26.54
CA SER A 24 -6.45 16.90 26.94
C SER A 24 -7.90 17.30 27.25
N GLN A 25 -8.86 16.46 26.87
CA GLN A 25 -10.30 16.76 27.00
C GLN A 25 -10.73 17.07 28.44
N GLY A 26 -10.02 16.54 29.45
CA GLY A 26 -10.27 16.85 30.87
C GLY A 26 -9.77 18.24 31.29
N LEU A 27 -8.76 18.77 30.59
CA LEU A 27 -8.15 20.08 30.85
C LEU A 27 -8.78 21.22 30.05
N VAL A 28 -9.56 20.93 29.00
CA VAL A 28 -10.26 21.96 28.21
C VAL A 28 -11.14 22.85 29.08
N GLY A 29 -11.95 22.29 29.99
CA GLY A 29 -12.79 23.07 30.91
C GLY A 29 -11.99 24.02 31.82
N PRO A 30 -10.95 23.54 32.52
CA PRO A 30 -9.99 24.38 33.23
C PRO A 30 -9.33 25.46 32.36
N MET A 31 -8.85 25.12 31.17
CA MET A 31 -8.16 26.05 30.27
C MET A 31 -9.08 27.18 29.81
N ILE A 32 -10.34 26.87 29.51
CA ILE A 32 -11.36 27.86 29.19
C ILE A 32 -11.56 28.85 30.34
N ARG A 33 -11.59 28.37 31.59
CA ARG A 33 -11.71 29.24 32.78
C ARG A 33 -10.49 30.13 32.94
N LEU A 34 -9.30 29.56 32.78
CA LEU A 34 -8.04 30.29 32.88
C LEU A 34 -7.96 31.39 31.81
N ALA A 35 -8.25 31.05 30.55
CA ALA A 35 -8.31 32.02 29.46
C ALA A 35 -9.30 33.14 29.76
N GLY A 36 -10.50 32.80 30.24
CA GLY A 36 -11.50 33.77 30.68
C GLY A 36 -11.00 34.69 31.80
N SER A 37 -10.35 34.15 32.84
CA SER A 37 -9.82 34.97 33.94
C SER A 37 -8.74 35.95 33.48
N VAL A 38 -7.88 35.55 32.52
CA VAL A 38 -6.84 36.41 31.96
C VAL A 38 -7.43 37.61 31.21
N ILE A 39 -8.58 37.42 30.55
CA ILE A 39 -9.28 38.50 29.82
C ILE A 39 -10.36 39.20 30.65
N GLY A 40 -10.39 39.00 31.97
CA GLY A 40 -11.36 39.64 32.87
C GLY A 40 -12.79 39.10 32.79
N VAL A 41 -13.01 37.95 32.13
CA VAL A 41 -14.33 37.33 31.98
C VAL A 41 -14.50 36.19 32.99
N LYS A 42 -15.47 36.30 33.89
CA LYS A 42 -15.82 35.22 34.83
C LYS A 42 -16.58 34.10 34.12
N VAL A 43 -15.93 32.95 34.00
CA VAL A 43 -16.45 31.76 33.31
C VAL A 43 -17.25 30.88 34.29
N GLN A 44 -18.59 30.87 34.16
CA GLN A 44 -19.49 30.08 35.00
C GLN A 44 -19.62 28.61 34.53
N GLY A 45 -19.49 27.65 35.45
CA GLY A 45 -19.50 26.21 35.12
C GLY A 45 -18.15 25.69 34.62
N LYS A 46 -17.97 24.37 34.57
CA LYS A 46 -16.75 23.69 34.10
C LYS A 46 -17.15 22.66 33.06
N MET A 47 -16.68 22.81 31.82
CA MET A 47 -16.97 21.81 30.81
C MET A 47 -16.30 20.49 31.21
N SER A 48 -17.10 19.43 31.32
CA SER A 48 -16.60 18.10 31.68
C SER A 48 -15.95 17.42 30.48
N ARG A 49 -15.04 16.46 30.72
CA ARG A 49 -14.44 15.60 29.68
C ARG A 49 -15.51 15.02 28.75
N ARG A 50 -16.62 14.53 29.30
CA ARG A 50 -17.76 13.97 28.55
C ARG A 50 -18.39 15.01 27.61
N THR A 51 -18.54 16.25 28.05
CA THR A 51 -19.11 17.34 27.24
C THR A 51 -18.16 17.74 26.11
N VAL A 52 -16.86 17.77 26.38
CA VAL A 52 -15.82 18.03 25.36
C VAL A 52 -15.84 16.92 24.30
N SER A 53 -15.84 15.65 24.73
CA SER A 53 -15.94 14.50 23.81
C SER A 53 -17.18 14.57 22.91
N ARG A 54 -18.35 14.90 23.47
CA ARG A 54 -19.57 15.13 22.70
C ARG A 54 -19.43 16.28 21.71
N SER A 55 -18.81 17.39 22.11
CA SER A 55 -18.57 18.55 21.24
C SER A 55 -17.68 18.22 20.03
N ILE A 56 -16.78 17.23 20.17
CA ILE A 56 -15.96 16.70 19.09
C ILE A 56 -16.79 15.83 18.15
N ARG A 57 -17.58 14.88 18.70
CA ARG A 57 -18.49 14.03 17.91
C ARG A 57 -19.51 14.85 17.13
N GLU A 58 -20.06 15.91 17.72
CA GLU A 58 -20.93 16.89 17.08
C GLU A 58 -20.29 17.47 15.81
N GLY A 59 -18.99 17.79 15.86
CA GLY A 59 -18.23 18.24 14.69
C GLY A 59 -18.08 17.15 13.63
N GLY A 60 -17.92 15.89 14.04
CA GLY A 60 -17.92 14.74 13.12
C GLY A 60 -19.24 14.57 12.37
N VAL A 61 -20.37 14.67 13.08
CA VAL A 61 -21.72 14.62 12.48
C VAL A 61 -21.94 15.81 11.56
N ALA A 62 -21.59 17.02 11.99
CA ALA A 62 -21.68 18.22 11.16
C ALA A 62 -20.88 18.08 9.86
N SER A 63 -19.70 17.45 9.92
CA SER A 63 -18.88 17.18 8.74
C SER A 63 -19.54 16.16 7.80
N THR A 64 -20.27 15.17 8.33
CA THR A 64 -21.10 14.26 7.50
C THR A 64 -22.25 15.01 6.82
N VAL A 65 -22.93 15.92 7.54
CA VAL A 65 -23.98 16.78 6.96
C VAL A 65 -23.40 17.66 5.85
N GLN A 66 -22.22 18.25 6.08
CA GLN A 66 -21.48 19.03 5.08
C GLN A 66 -21.23 18.23 3.81
N LEU A 67 -20.67 17.01 3.93
CA LEU A 67 -20.42 16.15 2.77
C LEU A 67 -21.70 15.92 1.96
N GLY A 68 -22.83 15.61 2.62
CA GLY A 68 -24.09 15.37 1.91
C GLY A 68 -24.64 16.63 1.24
N HIS A 69 -24.52 17.79 1.88
CA HIS A 69 -24.94 19.07 1.32
C HIS A 69 -24.09 19.49 0.11
N GLU A 70 -22.77 19.40 0.22
CA GLU A 70 -21.83 19.73 -0.86
C GLU A 70 -22.02 18.75 -2.04
N LEU A 71 -22.13 17.44 -1.79
CA LEU A 71 -22.34 16.42 -2.84
C LEU A 71 -23.70 16.53 -3.55
N ALA A 72 -24.75 16.95 -2.84
CA ALA A 72 -26.06 17.18 -3.46
C ALA A 72 -25.98 18.27 -4.55
N GLN A 73 -25.13 19.29 -4.34
CA GLN A 73 -24.93 20.42 -5.25
C GLN A 73 -23.82 20.19 -6.29
N ALA A 74 -22.80 19.41 -5.95
CA ALA A 74 -21.69 19.12 -6.86
C ALA A 74 -22.20 18.46 -8.15
N LYS A 75 -21.63 18.81 -9.32
CA LYS A 75 -21.99 18.18 -10.60
C LYS A 75 -21.69 16.68 -10.59
N SER A 76 -20.56 16.32 -9.99
CA SER A 76 -20.05 14.96 -9.88
C SER A 76 -18.99 14.91 -8.77
N PHE A 77 -18.55 13.70 -8.43
CA PHE A 77 -17.43 13.48 -7.53
C PHE A 77 -16.64 12.25 -7.95
N THR A 78 -15.40 12.18 -7.50
CA THR A 78 -14.59 10.98 -7.50
C THR A 78 -14.20 10.62 -6.07
N THR A 79 -13.62 9.45 -5.88
CA THR A 79 -13.20 8.99 -4.56
C THR A 79 -11.83 8.37 -4.56
N SER A 80 -11.22 8.30 -3.39
CA SER A 80 -10.00 7.53 -3.16
C SER A 80 -10.06 6.74 -1.86
N CYS A 81 -9.29 5.67 -1.82
CA CYS A 81 -9.10 4.82 -0.65
C CYS A 81 -7.61 4.53 -0.48
N ASP A 82 -7.16 4.41 0.76
CA ASP A 82 -5.87 3.81 1.10
C ASP A 82 -6.02 2.98 2.37
N GLY A 83 -5.20 1.94 2.48
CA GLY A 83 -5.24 0.98 3.58
C GLY A 83 -3.90 0.89 4.28
N THR A 84 -3.93 0.74 5.60
CA THR A 84 -2.73 0.41 6.36
C THR A 84 -3.02 -0.36 7.63
N SER A 85 -2.01 -1.02 8.18
CA SER A 85 -2.14 -1.71 9.47
C SER A 85 -1.46 -0.94 10.60
N HIS A 86 -2.03 -1.01 11.80
CA HIS A 86 -1.42 -0.55 13.04
C HIS A 86 -1.74 -1.54 14.16
N LYS A 87 -0.70 -2.09 14.80
CA LYS A 87 -0.81 -3.13 15.86
C LYS A 87 -1.72 -4.30 15.44
N HIS A 88 -1.47 -4.87 14.27
CA HIS A 88 -2.23 -5.98 13.68
C HIS A 88 -3.71 -5.71 13.36
N VAL A 89 -4.17 -4.46 13.47
CA VAL A 89 -5.50 -4.04 13.01
C VAL A 89 -5.36 -3.26 11.70
N SER A 90 -6.19 -3.60 10.74
CA SER A 90 -6.28 -2.91 9.45
C SER A 90 -7.17 -1.68 9.53
N TYR A 91 -6.77 -0.62 8.84
CA TYR A 91 -7.45 0.67 8.81
C TYR A 91 -7.47 1.20 7.38
N ASP A 92 -8.60 1.75 6.99
CA ASP A 92 -8.78 2.36 5.69
C ASP A 92 -9.15 3.83 5.87
N ALA A 93 -8.53 4.70 5.07
CA ALA A 93 -8.94 6.09 4.92
C ALA A 93 -9.61 6.24 3.56
N ARG A 94 -10.68 7.05 3.52
CA ARG A 94 -11.42 7.32 2.29
C ARG A 94 -11.72 8.80 2.15
N HIS A 95 -11.65 9.31 0.93
CA HIS A 95 -11.95 10.71 0.61
C HIS A 95 -12.87 10.82 -0.60
N PHE A 96 -13.60 11.93 -0.64
CA PHE A 96 -14.24 12.45 -1.84
C PHE A 96 -13.37 13.54 -2.46
N ALA A 97 -13.40 13.63 -3.78
CA ALA A 97 -12.84 14.72 -4.56
C ALA A 97 -13.93 15.27 -5.48
N TYR A 98 -14.20 16.57 -5.41
CA TYR A 98 -15.21 17.24 -6.22
C TYR A 98 -14.95 18.75 -6.26
N LYS A 99 -15.70 19.48 -7.09
CA LYS A 99 -15.60 20.93 -7.17
C LYS A 99 -16.75 21.59 -6.41
N ILE A 100 -16.44 22.63 -5.64
CA ILE A 100 -17.41 23.49 -4.93
C ILE A 100 -17.24 24.95 -5.35
N PRO A 101 -18.28 25.79 -5.21
CA PRO A 101 -18.13 27.23 -5.37
C PRO A 101 -17.01 27.81 -4.51
N VAL A 102 -16.24 28.77 -5.04
CA VAL A 102 -15.19 29.48 -4.26
C VAL A 102 -15.80 30.18 -3.04
N ASN A 103 -17.00 30.72 -3.20
CA ASN A 103 -17.88 31.21 -2.15
C ASN A 103 -19.34 30.95 -2.59
N ARG A 104 -20.32 31.14 -1.71
CA ARG A 104 -21.73 30.80 -1.96
C ARG A 104 -22.35 31.40 -3.22
N THR A 105 -21.90 32.57 -3.65
CA THR A 105 -22.47 33.28 -4.81
C THR A 105 -21.60 33.15 -6.06
N SER A 106 -20.46 32.46 -5.96
CA SER A 106 -19.50 32.32 -7.05
C SER A 106 -19.90 31.19 -8.00
N GLU A 107 -19.99 31.50 -9.29
CA GLU A 107 -20.09 30.49 -10.34
C GLU A 107 -18.76 29.75 -10.55
N THR A 108 -17.64 30.41 -10.22
CA THR A 108 -16.31 29.80 -10.26
C THR A 108 -16.23 28.68 -9.22
N LEU A 109 -15.90 27.48 -9.69
CA LEU A 109 -15.72 26.30 -8.86
C LEU A 109 -14.23 26.05 -8.60
N ARG A 110 -13.90 25.63 -7.38
CA ARG A 110 -12.59 25.14 -6.98
C ARG A 110 -12.65 23.66 -6.62
N PRO A 111 -11.62 22.87 -6.94
CA PRO A 111 -11.55 21.49 -6.47
C PRO A 111 -11.31 21.45 -4.95
N VAL A 112 -11.89 20.44 -4.30
CA VAL A 112 -11.68 20.11 -2.90
C VAL A 112 -11.55 18.61 -2.72
N VAL A 113 -10.73 18.21 -1.73
CA VAL A 113 -10.62 16.83 -1.28
C VAL A 113 -11.10 16.78 0.17
N ARG A 114 -12.24 16.11 0.42
CA ARG A 114 -12.84 16.01 1.75
C ARG A 114 -12.67 14.60 2.31
N VAL A 115 -12.33 14.51 3.59
CA VAL A 115 -12.27 13.26 4.35
C VAL A 115 -13.69 12.70 4.47
N MET A 116 -13.91 11.50 3.93
CA MET A 116 -15.15 10.78 4.12
C MET A 116 -15.14 10.07 5.48
N SER A 117 -14.11 9.24 5.69
CA SER A 117 -13.96 8.43 6.89
C SER A 117 -12.53 7.93 7.09
N VAL A 118 -12.21 7.60 8.34
CA VAL A 118 -11.08 6.74 8.71
C VAL A 118 -11.65 5.66 9.61
N SER A 119 -11.59 4.40 9.20
CA SER A 119 -12.24 3.29 9.90
C SER A 119 -11.34 2.07 9.98
N ALA A 120 -11.51 1.27 11.02
CA ALA A 120 -10.92 -0.06 11.04
C ALA A 120 -11.65 -0.96 10.03
N SER A 121 -10.89 -1.78 9.31
CA SER A 121 -11.40 -2.73 8.33
C SER A 121 -11.16 -4.16 8.82
N ILE A 122 -12.07 -5.05 8.50
CA ILE A 122 -11.99 -6.46 8.89
C ILE A 122 -10.88 -7.16 8.10
N ASN A 123 -10.74 -6.82 6.82
CA ASN A 123 -9.68 -7.32 5.94
C ASN A 123 -9.51 -6.36 4.75
N HIS A 124 -8.47 -6.59 3.93
CA HIS A 124 -8.18 -5.76 2.76
C HIS A 124 -8.73 -6.35 1.45
N THR A 125 -9.81 -7.13 1.47
CA THR A 125 -10.38 -7.65 0.21
C THR A 125 -11.13 -6.55 -0.55
N ALA A 126 -11.18 -6.68 -1.89
CA ALA A 126 -11.93 -5.77 -2.74
C ALA A 126 -13.42 -5.66 -2.35
N GLU A 127 -14.01 -6.77 -1.88
CA GLU A 127 -15.40 -6.81 -1.42
C GLU A 127 -15.59 -5.98 -0.14
N THR A 128 -14.76 -6.18 0.87
CA THR A 128 -14.82 -5.40 2.12
C THR A 128 -14.59 -3.91 1.86
N GLN A 129 -13.63 -3.56 1.00
CA GLN A 129 -13.37 -2.17 0.63
C GLN A 129 -14.58 -1.54 -0.10
N PHE A 130 -15.22 -2.28 -1.01
CA PHE A 130 -16.44 -1.85 -1.68
C PHE A 130 -17.59 -1.62 -0.68
N GLN A 131 -17.85 -2.59 0.20
CA GLN A 131 -18.91 -2.51 1.21
C GLN A 131 -18.67 -1.37 2.20
N ASN A 132 -17.43 -1.17 2.66
CA ASN A 132 -17.07 -0.07 3.54
C ASN A 132 -17.34 1.30 2.89
N MET A 133 -16.98 1.44 1.61
CA MET A 133 -17.26 2.65 0.84
C MET A 133 -18.77 2.87 0.66
N ASP A 134 -19.52 1.82 0.31
CA ASP A 134 -20.97 1.89 0.11
C ASP A 134 -21.73 2.22 1.40
N ASN A 135 -21.29 1.65 2.52
CA ASN A 135 -21.80 1.99 3.85
C ASN A 135 -21.57 3.46 4.18
N ASP A 136 -20.38 4.00 3.88
CA ASP A 136 -20.10 5.42 4.11
C ASP A 136 -20.97 6.34 3.22
N PHE A 137 -21.23 5.94 1.97
CA PHE A 137 -22.17 6.65 1.08
C PHE A 137 -23.57 6.66 1.70
N GLY A 138 -24.01 5.52 2.23
CA GLY A 138 -25.26 5.38 2.97
C GLY A 138 -25.31 6.30 4.21
N VAL A 139 -24.25 6.33 5.02
CA VAL A 139 -24.15 7.20 6.21
C VAL A 139 -24.23 8.69 5.82
N VAL A 140 -23.51 9.12 4.79
CA VAL A 140 -23.57 10.51 4.31
C VAL A 140 -24.97 10.88 3.86
N ARG A 141 -25.58 10.05 3.02
CA ARG A 141 -26.95 10.25 2.52
C ARG A 141 -27.98 10.32 3.62
N THR A 142 -27.99 9.34 4.52
CA THR A 142 -28.98 9.24 5.60
C THR A 142 -28.83 10.37 6.62
N THR A 143 -27.60 10.69 7.02
CA THR A 143 -27.34 11.79 7.98
C THR A 143 -27.73 13.15 7.38
N TYR A 144 -27.35 13.43 6.13
CA TYR A 144 -27.76 14.67 5.47
C TYR A 144 -29.28 14.72 5.27
N GLY A 145 -29.87 13.66 4.72
CA GLY A 145 -31.31 13.59 4.47
C GLY A 145 -32.15 13.76 5.73
N ALA A 146 -31.71 13.23 6.88
CA ALA A 146 -32.41 13.40 8.15
C ALA A 146 -32.15 14.75 8.85
N SER A 147 -31.12 15.50 8.42
CA SER A 147 -30.78 16.79 9.04
C SER A 147 -31.79 17.89 8.66
N PRO A 148 -32.05 18.88 9.53
CA PRO A 148 -32.89 20.02 9.18
C PRO A 148 -32.38 20.76 7.94
N LEU A 149 -31.06 20.85 7.74
CA LEU A 149 -30.46 21.42 6.54
C LEU A 149 -30.82 20.63 5.29
N GLY A 150 -30.69 19.32 5.31
CA GLY A 150 -31.09 18.48 4.18
C GLY A 150 -32.59 18.53 3.90
N GLN A 151 -33.42 18.67 4.94
CA GLN A 151 -34.87 18.81 4.80
C GLN A 151 -35.28 20.13 4.13
N ARG A 152 -34.67 21.25 4.54
CA ARG A 152 -34.96 22.57 3.94
C ARG A 152 -34.21 22.88 2.64
N SER A 153 -33.14 22.14 2.33
CA SER A 153 -32.41 22.31 1.07
C SER A 153 -33.20 21.71 -0.09
N GLU A 154 -33.22 22.41 -1.23
CA GLU A 154 -33.81 21.92 -2.48
C GLU A 154 -33.01 20.74 -3.06
N ALA A 155 -31.67 20.83 -2.99
CA ALA A 155 -30.78 19.77 -3.44
C ALA A 155 -30.81 18.58 -2.47
N LYS A 156 -31.48 17.49 -2.89
CA LYS A 156 -31.49 16.21 -2.19
C LYS A 156 -30.38 15.29 -2.70
N LEU A 157 -29.81 14.49 -1.80
CA LEU A 157 -28.86 13.43 -2.16
C LEU A 157 -29.58 12.09 -2.08
N THR A 158 -30.02 11.55 -3.21
CA THR A 158 -30.64 10.20 -3.27
C THR A 158 -29.58 9.15 -3.65
N GLU A 159 -29.90 7.86 -3.50
CA GLU A 159 -28.98 6.79 -3.94
C GLU A 159 -28.73 6.87 -5.45
N VAL A 160 -29.80 7.05 -6.24
CA VAL A 160 -29.71 7.29 -7.69
C VAL A 160 -28.88 8.54 -8.00
N GLY A 161 -29.16 9.66 -7.33
CA GLY A 161 -28.43 10.91 -7.55
C GLY A 161 -26.94 10.76 -7.24
N MET A 162 -26.59 10.02 -6.18
CA MET A 162 -25.20 9.74 -5.83
C MET A 162 -24.52 8.83 -6.87
N ALA A 163 -25.20 7.78 -7.35
CA ALA A 163 -24.68 6.89 -8.40
C ALA A 163 -24.45 7.64 -9.73
N LYS A 164 -25.37 8.51 -10.14
CA LYS A 164 -25.23 9.36 -11.34
C LYS A 164 -24.02 10.30 -11.23
N LYS A 165 -23.78 10.87 -10.04
CA LYS A 165 -22.68 11.80 -9.77
C LYS A 165 -21.31 11.12 -9.56
N ASP A 166 -21.26 9.83 -9.23
CA ASP A 166 -20.00 9.10 -9.07
C ASP A 166 -19.28 8.93 -10.41
N ALA A 167 -18.23 9.70 -10.63
CA ALA A 167 -17.46 9.74 -11.87
C ALA A 167 -16.18 8.88 -11.82
N GLY A 168 -15.96 8.13 -10.73
CA GLY A 168 -14.83 7.21 -10.58
C GLY A 168 -13.91 7.53 -9.41
N GLY A 169 -12.60 7.35 -9.60
CA GLY A 169 -11.67 7.51 -8.49
C GLY A 169 -10.21 7.17 -8.77
N ASN A 170 -9.39 7.41 -7.75
CA ASN A 170 -7.96 7.14 -7.77
C ASN A 170 -7.50 6.30 -6.57
N GLY A 171 -6.47 5.50 -6.78
CA GLY A 171 -5.92 4.60 -5.77
C GLY A 171 -4.54 4.07 -6.15
N ASP A 172 -4.03 3.10 -5.39
CA ASP A 172 -2.83 2.36 -5.80
C ASP A 172 -3.13 1.45 -7.03
N HIS A 173 -2.09 0.83 -7.60
CA HIS A 173 -2.24 -0.08 -8.74
C HIS A 173 -2.48 -1.55 -8.35
N ALA A 174 -2.89 -1.83 -7.11
CA ALA A 174 -3.09 -3.19 -6.64
C ALA A 174 -4.34 -3.84 -7.30
N PRO A 175 -4.31 -5.15 -7.59
CA PRO A 175 -5.43 -5.84 -8.24
C PRO A 175 -6.75 -5.75 -7.47
N ASP A 176 -6.70 -5.76 -6.14
CA ASP A 176 -7.87 -5.63 -5.26
C ASP A 176 -8.50 -4.24 -5.36
N GLN A 177 -7.71 -3.16 -5.42
CA GLN A 177 -8.23 -1.81 -5.67
C GLN A 177 -8.94 -1.74 -7.03
N LYS A 178 -8.33 -2.26 -8.10
CA LYS A 178 -8.96 -2.28 -9.43
C LYS A 178 -10.29 -3.03 -9.44
N LEU A 179 -10.36 -4.17 -8.75
CA LEU A 179 -11.59 -4.94 -8.61
C LEU A 179 -12.66 -4.19 -7.81
N GLN A 180 -12.26 -3.46 -6.77
CA GLN A 180 -13.17 -2.61 -5.99
C GLN A 180 -13.78 -1.49 -6.86
N HIS A 181 -12.98 -0.83 -7.69
CA HIS A 181 -13.47 0.18 -8.63
C HIS A 181 -14.43 -0.43 -9.66
N LYS A 182 -14.16 -1.63 -10.16
CA LYS A 182 -15.07 -2.34 -11.08
C LYS A 182 -16.42 -2.66 -10.42
N LYS A 183 -16.41 -3.16 -9.18
CA LYS A 183 -17.65 -3.41 -8.40
C LYS A 183 -18.50 -2.14 -8.23
N ARG A 184 -17.86 -0.99 -8.05
CA ARG A 184 -18.55 0.31 -7.99
C ARG A 184 -19.15 0.72 -9.33
N GLN A 185 -18.38 0.59 -10.40
CA GLN A 185 -18.87 0.84 -11.75
C GLN A 185 -20.11 -0.03 -12.03
N ASP A 186 -20.05 -1.33 -11.73
CA ASP A 186 -21.17 -2.24 -11.95
C ASP A 186 -22.39 -1.87 -11.07
N LYS A 187 -22.18 -1.36 -9.84
CA LYS A 187 -23.27 -0.85 -9.00
C LYS A 187 -23.89 0.41 -9.63
N LYS A 188 -23.07 1.36 -10.08
CA LYS A 188 -23.51 2.59 -10.77
C LYS A 188 -24.36 2.24 -11.98
N GLU A 189 -23.86 1.36 -12.85
CA GLU A 189 -24.56 0.87 -14.04
C GLU A 189 -25.95 0.32 -13.68
N ARG A 190 -26.01 -0.64 -12.74
CA ARG A 190 -27.30 -1.23 -12.32
C ARG A 190 -28.28 -0.21 -11.75
N VAL A 191 -27.81 0.74 -10.93
CA VAL A 191 -28.68 1.76 -10.33
C VAL A 191 -29.24 2.70 -11.40
N ILE A 192 -28.43 3.08 -12.39
CA ILE A 192 -28.86 3.94 -13.50
C ILE A 192 -29.87 3.21 -14.39
N GLU A 193 -29.59 1.95 -14.76
CA GLU A 193 -30.52 1.12 -15.53
C GLU A 193 -31.87 0.99 -14.81
N MET A 194 -31.88 0.63 -13.53
CA MET A 194 -33.12 0.52 -12.76
C MET A 194 -33.89 1.85 -12.69
N ASP A 195 -33.20 2.98 -12.56
CA ASP A 195 -33.81 4.30 -12.50
C ASP A 195 -34.44 4.70 -13.85
N LEU A 196 -33.73 4.51 -14.96
CA LEU A 196 -34.25 4.79 -16.31
C LEU A 196 -35.48 3.94 -16.62
N GLY A 197 -35.43 2.63 -16.33
CA GLY A 197 -36.59 1.77 -16.56
C GLY A 197 -37.77 2.10 -15.64
N SER A 198 -37.51 2.53 -14.41
CA SER A 198 -38.58 3.01 -13.51
C SER A 198 -39.22 4.30 -14.04
N GLN A 199 -38.42 5.24 -14.56
CA GLN A 199 -38.92 6.47 -15.17
C GLN A 199 -39.72 6.19 -16.43
N TYR A 200 -39.27 5.25 -17.27
CA TYR A 200 -40.02 4.79 -18.44
C TYR A 200 -41.40 4.24 -18.04
N LEU A 201 -41.45 3.32 -17.07
CA LEU A 201 -42.72 2.76 -16.60
C LEU A 201 -43.66 3.82 -16.01
N LEU A 202 -43.13 4.81 -15.31
CA LEU A 202 -43.92 5.93 -14.76
C LEU A 202 -44.43 6.89 -15.85
N ALA A 203 -43.75 6.96 -16.99
CA ALA A 203 -44.15 7.78 -18.13
C ALA A 203 -45.18 7.09 -19.04
N LEU A 204 -45.37 5.77 -18.92
CA LEU A 204 -46.38 5.04 -19.68
C LEU A 204 -47.79 5.43 -19.23
N GLY A 205 -48.71 5.51 -20.20
CA GLY A 205 -50.14 5.56 -19.93
C GLY A 205 -50.65 4.26 -19.30
N PRO A 206 -51.81 4.26 -18.61
CA PRO A 206 -52.33 3.10 -17.90
C PRO A 206 -52.43 1.83 -18.74
N ASP A 207 -52.91 1.94 -19.99
CA ASP A 207 -53.11 0.78 -20.87
C ASP A 207 -51.78 0.13 -21.27
N ALA A 208 -50.81 0.94 -21.71
CA ALA A 208 -49.48 0.45 -22.08
C ALA A 208 -48.72 -0.15 -20.88
N LEU A 209 -48.91 0.41 -19.68
CA LEU A 209 -48.34 -0.15 -18.45
C LEU A 209 -48.95 -1.53 -18.15
N ILE A 210 -50.27 -1.68 -18.29
CA ILE A 210 -50.95 -2.97 -18.10
C ILE A 210 -50.40 -4.01 -19.07
N ASP A 211 -50.26 -3.67 -20.35
CA ASP A 211 -49.75 -4.60 -21.36
C ASP A 211 -48.34 -5.12 -21.04
N VAL A 212 -47.43 -4.20 -20.69
CA VAL A 212 -46.04 -4.54 -20.32
C VAL A 212 -46.01 -5.43 -19.08
N LEU A 213 -46.78 -5.08 -18.04
CA LEU A 213 -46.85 -5.87 -16.81
C LEU A 213 -47.53 -7.21 -17.02
N HIS A 214 -48.53 -7.30 -17.90
CA HIS A 214 -49.27 -8.52 -18.16
C HIS A 214 -48.37 -9.63 -18.70
N VAL A 215 -47.53 -9.30 -19.71
CA VAL A 215 -46.59 -10.25 -20.31
C VAL A 215 -45.61 -10.80 -19.28
N GLU A 216 -44.98 -9.92 -18.48
CA GLU A 216 -44.02 -10.33 -17.46
C GLU A 216 -44.69 -11.12 -16.32
N ASN A 217 -45.91 -10.76 -15.96
CA ASN A 217 -46.69 -11.46 -14.95
C ASN A 217 -47.07 -12.88 -15.40
N GLN A 218 -47.48 -13.05 -16.66
CA GLN A 218 -47.74 -14.37 -17.24
C GLN A 218 -46.48 -15.24 -17.23
N GLN A 219 -45.34 -14.71 -17.65
CA GLN A 219 -44.08 -15.47 -17.65
C GLN A 219 -43.66 -15.87 -16.22
N LYS A 220 -43.78 -14.96 -15.25
CA LYS A 220 -43.51 -15.24 -13.83
C LYS A 220 -44.40 -16.36 -13.28
N ILE A 221 -45.68 -16.39 -13.64
CA ILE A 221 -46.62 -17.45 -13.26
C ILE A 221 -46.26 -18.78 -13.95
N ALA A 222 -45.89 -18.73 -15.24
CA ALA A 222 -45.43 -19.90 -15.97
C ALA A 222 -44.15 -20.51 -15.35
N ASP A 223 -43.17 -19.68 -14.98
CA ASP A 223 -41.92 -20.09 -14.31
C ASP A 223 -42.18 -20.76 -12.95
N ALA A 224 -43.28 -20.40 -12.27
CA ALA A 224 -43.73 -21.06 -11.04
C ALA A 224 -44.46 -22.40 -11.29
N GLY A 225 -44.64 -22.78 -12.55
CA GLY A 225 -45.32 -24.01 -12.98
C GLY A 225 -46.83 -23.85 -13.18
N GLY A 226 -47.29 -22.64 -13.51
CA GLY A 226 -48.68 -22.32 -13.83
C GLY A 226 -49.47 -21.76 -12.65
N GLU A 227 -50.69 -21.26 -12.92
CA GLU A 227 -51.53 -20.55 -11.95
C GLU A 227 -51.80 -21.35 -10.67
N LEU A 228 -52.02 -22.66 -10.80
CA LEU A 228 -52.37 -23.53 -9.68
C LEU A 228 -51.20 -23.69 -8.70
N LYS A 229 -49.97 -23.82 -9.21
CA LYS A 229 -48.76 -23.86 -8.38
C LYS A 229 -48.41 -22.48 -7.82
N TRP A 230 -48.63 -21.42 -8.60
CA TRP A 230 -48.46 -20.05 -8.13
C TRP A 230 -49.37 -19.75 -6.93
N GLY A 231 -50.65 -20.13 -7.01
CA GLY A 231 -51.63 -19.96 -5.94
C GLY A 231 -51.32 -20.76 -4.67
N GLN A 232 -50.50 -21.80 -4.75
CA GLN A 232 -50.06 -22.62 -3.62
C GLN A 232 -48.79 -22.07 -2.92
N LEU A 233 -48.09 -21.11 -3.54
CA LEU A 233 -46.95 -20.45 -2.91
C LEU A 233 -47.39 -19.61 -1.71
N SER A 234 -46.52 -19.49 -0.72
CA SER A 234 -46.76 -18.56 0.38
C SER A 234 -46.80 -17.10 -0.11
N THR A 235 -47.49 -16.23 0.63
CA THR A 235 -47.53 -14.78 0.31
C THR A 235 -46.12 -14.18 0.22
N GLY A 236 -45.19 -14.59 1.09
CA GLY A 236 -43.81 -14.10 1.06
C GLY A 236 -43.05 -14.52 -0.20
N GLU A 237 -43.29 -15.73 -0.70
CA GLU A 237 -42.70 -16.23 -1.94
C GLU A 237 -43.29 -15.57 -3.18
N GLN A 238 -44.60 -15.30 -3.19
CA GLN A 238 -45.25 -14.55 -4.26
C GLN A 238 -44.68 -13.12 -4.34
N ILE A 239 -44.61 -12.41 -3.20
CA ILE A 239 -44.00 -11.07 -3.11
C ILE A 239 -42.55 -11.10 -3.59
N THR A 240 -41.75 -12.09 -3.18
CA THR A 240 -40.34 -12.19 -3.59
C THR A 240 -40.22 -12.34 -5.11
N ARG A 241 -41.08 -13.17 -5.72
CA ARG A 241 -41.11 -13.36 -7.17
C ARG A 241 -41.62 -12.11 -7.90
N ASP A 242 -42.61 -11.39 -7.36
CA ASP A 242 -43.08 -10.11 -7.91
C ASP A 242 -41.99 -9.04 -7.89
N VAL A 243 -41.32 -8.87 -6.76
CA VAL A 243 -40.18 -7.93 -6.62
C VAL A 243 -39.06 -8.31 -7.60
N THR A 244 -38.79 -9.61 -7.77
CA THR A 244 -37.76 -10.08 -8.71
C THR A 244 -38.17 -9.79 -10.15
N MET A 245 -39.42 -10.05 -10.53
CA MET A 245 -39.96 -9.73 -11.86
C MET A 245 -39.84 -8.23 -12.14
N MET A 246 -40.30 -7.38 -11.23
CA MET A 246 -40.23 -5.92 -11.39
C MET A 246 -38.78 -5.41 -11.51
N LYS A 247 -37.84 -5.97 -10.74
CA LYS A 247 -36.41 -5.65 -10.88
C LYS A 247 -35.85 -6.04 -12.24
N ARG A 248 -36.18 -7.23 -12.76
CA ARG A 248 -35.73 -7.65 -14.09
C ARG A 248 -36.30 -6.75 -15.18
N LEU A 249 -37.61 -6.45 -15.10
CA LEU A 249 -38.30 -5.59 -16.06
C LEU A 249 -37.69 -4.19 -16.09
N THR A 250 -37.53 -3.56 -14.93
CA THR A 250 -36.93 -2.21 -14.82
C THR A 250 -35.49 -2.17 -15.35
N VAL A 251 -34.66 -3.17 -15.04
CA VAL A 251 -33.30 -3.26 -15.62
C VAL A 251 -33.34 -3.41 -17.13
N ARG A 252 -34.23 -4.28 -17.67
CA ARG A 252 -34.35 -4.51 -19.12
C ARG A 252 -34.75 -3.23 -19.85
N LEU A 253 -35.83 -2.58 -19.43
CA LEU A 253 -36.29 -1.32 -20.00
C LEU A 253 -35.25 -0.21 -19.85
N GLY A 254 -34.58 -0.14 -18.70
CA GLY A 254 -33.50 0.81 -18.48
C GLY A 254 -32.32 0.67 -19.42
N LYS A 255 -31.96 -0.57 -19.80
CA LYS A 255 -30.94 -0.83 -20.81
C LYS A 255 -31.37 -0.38 -22.21
N GLU A 256 -32.64 -0.60 -22.55
CA GLU A 256 -33.23 -0.14 -23.81
C GLU A 256 -33.19 1.39 -23.90
N GLU A 257 -33.63 2.09 -22.84
CA GLU A 257 -33.56 3.56 -22.72
C GLU A 257 -32.12 4.08 -22.79
N LEU A 258 -31.19 3.44 -22.08
CA LEU A 258 -29.79 3.82 -22.10
C LEU A 258 -29.18 3.61 -23.50
N ALA A 259 -29.56 2.56 -24.22
CA ALA A 259 -29.09 2.30 -25.58
C ALA A 259 -29.63 3.33 -26.58
N ALA A 260 -30.89 3.76 -26.40
CA ALA A 260 -31.54 4.78 -27.23
C ALA A 260 -31.04 6.21 -26.96
N MET A 261 -30.43 6.46 -25.81
CA MET A 261 -29.90 7.77 -25.42
C MET A 261 -28.79 8.27 -26.37
N PRO A 262 -28.74 9.58 -26.71
CA PRO A 262 -27.65 10.17 -27.46
C PRO A 262 -26.28 9.84 -26.84
N GLU A 263 -25.28 9.56 -27.68
CA GLU A 263 -23.98 9.07 -27.21
C GLU A 263 -23.33 10.00 -26.18
N GLY A 264 -23.38 11.32 -26.41
CA GLY A 264 -22.82 12.31 -25.49
C GLY A 264 -23.45 12.27 -24.09
N ASP A 265 -24.77 12.17 -24.01
CA ASP A 265 -25.51 12.12 -22.74
C ASP A 265 -25.27 10.78 -22.04
N ARG A 266 -25.31 9.68 -22.79
CA ARG A 266 -25.00 8.34 -22.28
C ARG A 266 -23.59 8.31 -21.71
N ARG A 267 -22.62 8.88 -22.41
CA ARG A 267 -21.21 8.87 -22.00
C ARG A 267 -20.99 9.68 -20.72
N LYS A 268 -21.63 10.85 -20.58
CA LYS A 268 -21.61 11.64 -19.34
C LYS A 268 -22.29 10.93 -18.17
N LEU A 269 -23.45 10.32 -18.40
CA LEU A 269 -24.21 9.61 -17.37
C LEU A 269 -23.45 8.38 -16.84
N MET A 270 -22.82 7.65 -17.75
CA MET A 270 -22.05 6.43 -17.47
C MET A 270 -20.58 6.67 -17.18
N LEU A 271 -20.15 7.94 -17.13
CA LEU A 271 -18.76 8.32 -16.88
C LEU A 271 -18.26 7.68 -15.59
N PHE A 272 -17.19 6.90 -15.71
CA PHE A 272 -16.50 6.30 -14.59
C PHE A 272 -15.03 6.06 -14.97
N ILE A 273 -14.14 6.94 -14.50
CA ILE A 273 -12.71 6.87 -14.83
C ILE A 273 -11.92 6.46 -13.59
N TRP A 274 -11.02 5.49 -13.78
CA TRP A 274 -10.01 5.14 -12.79
C TRP A 274 -8.63 5.55 -13.27
N ALA A 275 -7.82 6.09 -12.37
CA ALA A 275 -6.41 6.34 -12.63
C ALA A 275 -5.57 6.03 -11.39
N GLY A 276 -4.37 5.49 -11.62
CA GLY A 276 -3.48 5.10 -10.53
C GLY A 276 -2.64 6.25 -9.99
N CYS A 277 -2.36 6.21 -8.69
CA CYS A 277 -1.61 7.23 -7.97
C CYS A 277 -0.21 7.45 -8.56
N SER A 278 0.08 8.69 -8.96
CA SER A 278 1.32 9.08 -9.63
C SER A 278 2.60 8.72 -8.86
N MET A 279 2.55 8.78 -7.53
CA MET A 279 3.71 8.51 -6.67
C MET A 279 3.96 7.01 -6.45
N HIS A 280 2.92 6.18 -6.58
CA HIS A 280 3.09 4.73 -6.61
C HIS A 280 3.72 4.26 -7.93
N LYS A 281 3.47 4.96 -9.04
CA LYS A 281 4.14 4.71 -10.34
C LYS A 281 5.64 4.94 -10.22
N GLU A 282 6.03 6.09 -9.67
CA GLU A 282 7.43 6.43 -9.40
C GLU A 282 8.09 5.42 -8.45
N LEU A 283 7.44 5.13 -7.33
CA LEU A 283 7.95 4.19 -6.32
C LEU A 283 8.20 2.80 -6.90
N ASN A 284 7.25 2.27 -7.68
CA ASN A 284 7.40 0.96 -8.31
C ASN A 284 8.47 0.98 -9.41
N THR A 285 8.65 2.12 -10.08
CA THR A 285 9.72 2.30 -11.07
C THR A 285 11.10 2.19 -10.43
N VAL A 286 11.35 2.91 -9.33
CA VAL A 286 12.64 2.82 -8.62
C VAL A 286 12.92 1.40 -8.15
N LYS A 287 11.89 0.72 -7.63
CA LYS A 287 12.00 -0.68 -7.19
C LYS A 287 12.40 -1.61 -8.34
N CYS A 288 11.77 -1.48 -9.49
CA CYS A 288 12.07 -2.27 -10.68
C CYS A 288 13.47 -1.94 -11.24
N GLY A 289 13.81 -0.66 -11.40
CA GLY A 289 15.14 -0.22 -11.85
C GLY A 289 16.25 -0.76 -10.95
N ASN A 290 16.09 -0.67 -9.62
CA ASN A 290 17.05 -1.23 -8.68
C ASN A 290 17.19 -2.75 -8.81
N LYS A 291 16.08 -3.47 -9.05
CA LYS A 291 16.11 -4.91 -9.29
C LYS A 291 16.89 -5.25 -10.56
N ALA A 292 16.71 -4.50 -11.64
CA ALA A 292 17.45 -4.68 -12.89
C ALA A 292 18.95 -4.42 -12.71
N MET A 293 19.30 -3.32 -12.05
CA MET A 293 20.68 -2.98 -11.69
C MET A 293 21.35 -4.11 -10.88
N MET A 294 20.71 -4.61 -9.82
CA MET A 294 21.26 -5.73 -9.03
C MET A 294 21.39 -7.03 -9.86
N ASN A 295 20.46 -7.27 -10.78
CA ASN A 295 20.50 -8.45 -11.66
C ASN A 295 21.57 -8.34 -12.75
N TRP A 296 21.97 -7.13 -13.13
CA TRP A 296 22.98 -6.89 -14.14
C TRP A 296 24.32 -7.55 -13.78
N TRP A 297 24.75 -7.48 -12.52
CA TRP A 297 25.96 -8.14 -12.03
C TRP A 297 25.96 -9.64 -12.35
N LYS A 298 24.86 -10.32 -11.98
CA LYS A 298 24.68 -11.76 -12.20
C LYS A 298 24.60 -12.11 -13.68
N LYS A 299 23.85 -11.33 -14.46
CA LYS A 299 23.66 -11.57 -15.90
C LYS A 299 24.97 -11.47 -16.68
N ASN A 300 25.91 -10.65 -16.22
CA ASN A 300 27.20 -10.44 -16.87
C ASN A 300 28.35 -11.24 -16.22
N ASN A 301 28.05 -12.16 -15.29
CA ASN A 301 29.06 -12.94 -14.55
C ASN A 301 30.13 -12.07 -13.84
N ILE A 302 29.75 -10.88 -13.39
CA ILE A 302 30.62 -9.98 -12.62
C ILE A 302 30.25 -10.11 -11.14
N PRO A 303 31.21 -10.33 -10.23
CA PRO A 303 30.94 -10.32 -8.80
C PRO A 303 30.33 -8.99 -8.38
N GLY A 304 29.11 -9.03 -7.83
CA GLY A 304 28.39 -7.84 -7.41
C GLY A 304 28.95 -7.21 -6.12
N PRO A 305 28.21 -6.25 -5.55
CA PRO A 305 28.56 -5.61 -4.28
C PRO A 305 28.71 -6.60 -3.13
N ILE A 306 29.45 -6.20 -2.10
CA ILE A 306 29.71 -7.07 -0.95
C ILE A 306 28.41 -7.49 -0.22
N PRO A 307 28.28 -8.75 0.21
CA PRO A 307 27.15 -9.19 1.02
C PRO A 307 27.08 -8.47 2.38
N LEU A 308 25.91 -7.93 2.74
CA LEU A 308 25.67 -7.20 3.99
C LEU A 308 24.79 -8.04 4.93
N ALA A 309 25.36 -9.17 5.39
CA ALA A 309 24.69 -10.17 6.22
C ALA A 309 24.28 -9.62 7.59
N ASN A 310 23.10 -10.02 8.09
CA ASN A 310 22.75 -9.76 9.49
C ASN A 310 23.64 -10.60 10.44
N ARG A 311 23.60 -10.35 11.75
CA ARG A 311 24.48 -11.02 12.72
C ARG A 311 24.44 -12.54 12.60
N ASP A 312 23.25 -13.13 12.48
CA ASP A 312 23.06 -14.58 12.45
C ASP A 312 23.62 -15.18 11.15
N ASN A 313 23.31 -14.57 10.01
CA ASN A 313 23.86 -15.00 8.72
C ASN A 313 25.37 -14.79 8.65
N ALA A 314 25.88 -13.70 9.23
CA ALA A 314 27.31 -13.40 9.25
C ALA A 314 28.09 -14.44 10.07
N ALA A 315 27.52 -14.93 11.18
CA ALA A 315 28.10 -16.05 11.93
C ALA A 315 28.14 -17.31 11.06
N SER A 316 27.01 -17.69 10.44
CA SER A 316 26.96 -18.87 9.56
C SER A 316 27.94 -18.79 8.38
N LEU A 317 28.19 -17.59 7.83
CA LEU A 317 29.13 -17.38 6.72
C LEU A 317 30.61 -17.39 7.17
N ARG A 318 30.92 -17.05 8.43
CA ARG A 318 32.29 -17.12 8.97
C ARG A 318 32.73 -18.56 9.22
N ASP A 319 31.82 -19.41 9.67
CA ASP A 319 32.05 -20.85 9.89
C ASP A 319 32.41 -21.61 8.58
N MET A 320 32.43 -20.92 7.42
CA MET A 320 32.85 -21.44 6.13
C MET A 320 34.26 -20.95 5.70
N ALA A 321 34.79 -19.91 6.35
CA ALA A 321 36.07 -19.28 5.99
C ALA A 321 37.24 -19.75 6.86
N ASP A 322 36.97 -20.39 7.99
CA ASP A 322 37.97 -20.97 8.89
C ASP A 322 38.19 -22.46 8.55
N ASP A 323 39.06 -22.75 7.56
CA ASP A 323 39.82 -24.01 7.55
C ASP A 323 41.05 -23.81 8.48
N PRO A 324 41.44 -24.79 9.31
CA PRO A 324 42.56 -24.63 10.21
C PRO A 324 43.88 -24.50 9.41
N PRO A 325 44.82 -23.64 9.85
CA PRO A 325 46.14 -23.57 9.24
C PRO A 325 46.90 -24.89 9.46
N ASP A 326 47.63 -25.29 8.43
CA ASP A 326 48.54 -26.43 8.38
C ASP A 326 49.45 -26.46 9.62
N ASP A 327 49.32 -27.53 10.41
CA ASP A 327 50.09 -27.80 11.62
C ASP A 327 51.49 -28.28 11.23
N THR A 328 52.42 -27.34 11.07
CA THR A 328 53.84 -27.65 11.11
C THR A 328 54.36 -27.45 12.53
N GLY A 329 54.20 -28.51 13.31
CA GLY A 329 55.07 -29.01 14.37
C GLY A 329 55.99 -28.03 15.10
N ASP A 330 55.71 -27.85 16.40
CA ASP A 330 56.70 -28.09 17.46
C ASP A 330 55.97 -28.09 18.83
N ASP A 331 55.87 -29.29 19.40
CA ASP A 331 55.54 -29.59 20.79
C ASP A 331 56.84 -30.14 21.46
N PRO A 332 57.02 -30.25 22.81
CA PRO A 332 56.20 -29.90 23.99
C PRO A 332 57.13 -29.37 25.16
N PRO A 333 56.96 -29.56 26.51
CA PRO A 333 55.91 -30.26 27.28
C PRO A 333 55.49 -29.70 28.67
N ASP A 334 54.53 -30.44 29.26
CA ASP A 334 54.23 -30.67 30.69
C ASP A 334 53.34 -29.69 31.47
N ASP A 335 52.13 -30.13 31.88
CA ASP A 335 51.96 -30.80 33.20
C ASP A 335 50.50 -31.26 33.45
N MET A 336 50.40 -32.57 33.72
CA MET A 336 49.43 -33.45 34.38
C MET A 336 47.97 -33.05 34.69
N GLY A 337 47.06 -34.01 34.42
CA GLY A 337 45.86 -34.19 35.26
C GLY A 337 44.71 -35.10 34.79
N MET A 338 44.99 -36.35 34.39
CA MET A 338 44.16 -37.58 34.41
C MET A 338 42.60 -37.56 34.30
N ASN A 339 42.15 -38.30 33.26
CA ASN A 339 41.14 -39.39 33.18
C ASN A 339 39.65 -39.09 33.51
N THR A 340 38.67 -39.48 32.67
CA THR A 340 38.37 -40.88 32.28
C THR A 340 37.61 -41.07 30.95
N GLU A 341 37.96 -42.18 30.30
CA GLU A 341 37.14 -43.11 29.50
C GLU A 341 36.49 -42.72 28.15
N VAL A 342 37.18 -43.23 27.13
CA VAL A 342 36.88 -43.52 25.72
C VAL A 342 35.50 -44.17 25.48
N ASP A 343 34.75 -43.61 24.51
CA ASP A 343 33.79 -44.36 23.69
C ASP A 343 34.20 -44.25 22.22
N ILE A 344 34.35 -45.39 21.56
CA ILE A 344 34.90 -45.55 20.21
C ILE A 344 33.71 -45.53 19.25
N GLY A 345 33.42 -44.37 18.66
CA GLY A 345 32.35 -44.18 17.68
C GLY A 345 32.86 -43.45 16.44
N GLN A 346 33.05 -44.20 15.35
CA GLN A 346 33.37 -43.80 13.97
C GLN A 346 33.17 -42.30 13.64
N ALA A 347 34.29 -41.58 13.48
CA ALA A 347 34.32 -40.29 12.80
C ALA A 347 34.04 -40.50 11.31
N ILE A 348 32.81 -40.21 10.89
CA ILE A 348 32.50 -39.98 9.47
C ILE A 348 33.11 -38.62 9.14
N ALA A 349 34.15 -38.62 8.30
CA ALA A 349 34.67 -37.41 7.69
C ALA A 349 33.51 -36.72 6.95
N VAL A 350 33.04 -35.59 7.48
CA VAL A 350 32.08 -34.74 6.80
C VAL A 350 32.88 -33.96 5.77
N ASP A 351 32.63 -34.22 4.49
CA ASP A 351 33.15 -33.43 3.39
C ASP A 351 32.77 -31.95 3.59
N HIS A 352 33.77 -31.12 3.93
CA HIS A 352 33.63 -29.69 4.20
C HIS A 352 33.42 -28.85 2.93
N SER A 353 33.36 -29.45 1.73
CA SER A 353 33.23 -28.72 0.46
C SER A 353 31.81 -28.21 0.15
N LEU A 354 30.77 -28.69 0.85
CA LEU A 354 29.38 -28.34 0.59
C LEU A 354 28.76 -27.50 1.73
N PRO A 355 28.21 -26.30 1.45
CA PRO A 355 27.63 -25.44 2.47
C PRO A 355 26.45 -26.11 3.19
N THR A 356 26.44 -26.02 4.52
CA THR A 356 25.33 -26.49 5.35
C THR A 356 24.00 -25.80 4.97
N LYS A 357 22.86 -26.38 5.33
CA LYS A 357 21.54 -25.78 5.06
C LYS A 357 21.38 -24.37 5.65
N ALA A 358 22.00 -24.12 6.80
CA ALA A 358 22.01 -22.80 7.42
C ALA A 358 22.86 -21.81 6.61
N GLN A 359 24.03 -22.25 6.14
CA GLN A 359 24.92 -21.48 5.26
C GLN A 359 24.28 -21.17 3.90
N GLN A 360 23.71 -22.16 3.22
CA GLN A 360 23.02 -21.95 1.95
C GLN A 360 21.85 -20.97 2.11
N ARG A 361 21.06 -21.11 3.18
CA ARG A 361 19.99 -20.16 3.50
C ARG A 361 20.53 -18.76 3.82
N ALA A 362 21.64 -18.67 4.54
CA ALA A 362 22.29 -17.40 4.83
C ALA A 362 22.78 -16.70 3.55
N MET A 363 23.31 -17.46 2.58
CA MET A 363 23.67 -16.95 1.25
C MET A 363 22.45 -16.49 0.46
N ASP A 364 21.38 -17.30 0.44
CA ASP A 364 20.16 -17.00 -0.33
C ASP A 364 19.40 -15.77 0.19
N VAL A 365 19.48 -15.50 1.50
CA VAL A 365 18.72 -14.44 2.19
C VAL A 365 19.54 -13.16 2.38
N THR A 366 20.88 -13.22 2.30
CA THR A 366 21.73 -12.04 2.47
C THR A 366 21.61 -11.10 1.26
N SER A 367 21.37 -9.83 1.55
CA SER A 367 21.27 -8.76 0.56
C SER A 367 22.56 -7.94 0.53
N ALA A 368 22.79 -7.22 -0.57
CA ALA A 368 23.98 -6.41 -0.84
C ALA A 368 23.60 -5.10 -1.53
N GLY A 369 24.58 -4.23 -1.77
CA GLY A 369 24.45 -3.09 -2.67
C GLY A 369 23.83 -1.82 -2.05
N GLY A 370 23.56 -0.84 -2.92
CA GLY A 370 23.25 0.54 -2.53
C GLY A 370 21.97 0.68 -1.71
N VAL A 371 20.87 0.04 -2.13
CA VAL A 371 19.61 0.05 -1.36
C VAL A 371 19.77 -0.60 0.01
N LYS A 372 20.56 -1.67 0.11
CA LYS A 372 20.82 -2.34 1.39
C LYS A 372 21.68 -1.46 2.30
N ALA A 373 22.71 -0.81 1.77
CA ALA A 373 23.52 0.16 2.49
C ALA A 373 22.67 1.32 3.02
N ALA A 374 21.84 1.94 2.17
CA ALA A 374 20.90 2.99 2.56
C ALA A 374 19.86 2.53 3.60
N SER A 375 19.42 1.27 3.54
CA SER A 375 18.55 0.67 4.56
C SER A 375 19.24 0.55 5.91
N ILE A 376 20.51 0.12 5.93
CA ILE A 376 21.30 -0.01 7.16
C ILE A 376 21.60 1.39 7.72
N ALA A 377 21.98 2.33 6.86
CA ALA A 377 22.19 3.72 7.23
C ALA A 377 20.95 4.33 7.89
N GLY A 378 19.75 4.15 7.33
CA GLY A 378 18.53 4.61 8.00
C GLY A 378 18.26 3.89 9.32
N ALA A 379 18.55 2.60 9.44
CA ALA A 379 18.44 1.89 10.72
C ALA A 379 19.44 2.38 11.78
N ILE A 380 20.54 3.00 11.39
CA ILE A 380 21.50 3.60 12.34
C ILE A 380 21.15 5.08 12.60
N LEU A 381 20.85 5.84 11.55
CA LEU A 381 20.83 7.31 11.55
C LEU A 381 19.43 7.92 11.58
N ASN A 382 18.39 7.11 11.34
CA ASN A 382 16.98 7.50 11.41
C ASN A 382 16.08 6.29 11.78
N HIS A 383 16.40 5.64 12.91
CA HIS A 383 15.76 4.41 13.34
C HIS A 383 14.28 4.65 13.76
N LYS A 384 13.42 3.63 13.56
CA LYS A 384 11.96 3.70 13.84
C LYS A 384 11.60 3.79 15.33
N ASP A 385 12.42 3.17 16.15
CA ASP A 385 12.36 3.23 17.62
C ASP A 385 13.21 4.41 18.06
N ASP A 386 12.60 5.35 18.77
CA ASP A 386 13.21 6.58 19.25
C ASP A 386 14.26 6.34 20.34
N LYS A 387 14.29 5.14 20.92
CA LYS A 387 15.30 4.72 21.91
C LYS A 387 16.52 4.04 21.31
N LYS A 388 16.56 3.84 19.99
CA LYS A 388 17.64 3.12 19.31
C LYS A 388 18.20 3.95 18.16
N GLY A 389 19.47 3.70 17.83
CA GLY A 389 20.19 4.38 16.75
C GLY A 389 21.07 5.51 17.26
N GLN A 390 21.57 6.31 16.32
CA GLN A 390 22.51 7.43 16.51
C GLN A 390 21.93 8.74 15.95
N GLN A 391 20.61 8.88 15.84
CA GLN A 391 19.92 9.97 15.13
C GLN A 391 20.35 11.36 15.59
N ASP A 392 20.28 11.62 16.90
CA ASP A 392 20.62 12.94 17.44
C ASP A 392 22.12 13.19 17.43
N THR A 393 22.93 12.17 17.71
CA THR A 393 24.39 12.22 17.56
C THR A 393 24.79 12.58 16.12
N TYR A 394 24.17 11.92 15.14
CA TYR A 394 24.34 12.18 13.71
C TYR A 394 23.96 13.61 13.36
N ARG A 395 22.79 14.09 13.79
CA ARG A 395 22.32 15.47 13.55
C ARG A 395 23.30 16.50 14.10
N MET A 396 23.82 16.29 15.31
CA MET A 396 24.78 17.19 15.93
C MET A 396 26.12 17.19 15.17
N TYR A 397 26.63 16.01 14.83
CA TYR A 397 27.90 15.84 14.13
C TYR A 397 27.87 16.43 12.71
N PHE A 398 26.88 16.08 11.89
CA PHE A 398 26.79 16.62 10.54
C PHE A 398 26.41 18.09 10.52
N LYS A 399 25.71 18.61 11.54
CA LYS A 399 25.51 20.06 11.68
C LYS A 399 26.83 20.79 11.92
N SER A 400 27.79 20.22 12.65
CA SER A 400 29.09 20.86 12.86
C SER A 400 29.96 20.84 11.61
N ILE A 401 29.77 19.86 10.71
CA ILE A 401 30.50 19.77 9.43
C ILE A 401 29.84 20.62 8.34
N LEU A 402 28.55 20.44 8.11
CA LEU A 402 27.82 21.06 7.00
C LEU A 402 27.26 22.45 7.33
N GLY A 403 27.34 22.90 8.59
CA GLY A 403 26.78 24.16 9.05
C GLY A 403 25.24 24.22 9.03
N ARG A 404 24.56 23.15 8.61
CA ARG A 404 23.09 23.04 8.52
C ARG A 404 22.59 21.79 9.23
N SER A 405 21.39 21.88 9.79
CA SER A 405 20.73 20.70 10.35
C SER A 405 20.31 19.77 9.21
N CYS A 406 20.76 18.51 9.25
CA CYS A 406 20.38 17.48 8.29
C CYS A 406 19.67 16.33 8.99
N ASN A 407 18.56 15.88 8.42
CA ASN A 407 17.90 14.65 8.83
C ASN A 407 18.23 13.58 7.80
N PHE A 408 18.70 12.41 8.24
CA PHE A 408 18.93 11.32 7.31
C PHE A 408 17.58 10.88 6.69
N PRO A 409 17.51 10.63 5.38
CA PRO A 409 16.26 10.25 4.72
C PRO A 409 15.59 9.02 5.34
N ASP A 410 14.26 9.03 5.39
CA ASP A 410 13.47 8.01 6.09
C ASP A 410 13.33 6.73 5.24
N THR A 411 14.40 5.94 5.16
CA THR A 411 14.42 4.62 4.51
C THR A 411 13.70 3.54 5.31
N SER A 412 13.16 3.91 6.48
CA SER A 412 12.44 3.00 7.35
C SER A 412 10.98 2.82 6.89
N ASN A 413 10.38 3.85 6.30
CA ASN A 413 9.06 3.78 5.69
C ASN A 413 9.16 3.35 4.21
N THR A 414 8.14 2.64 3.71
CA THR A 414 8.10 2.08 2.34
C THR A 414 7.95 3.17 1.28
N ARG A 415 9.03 3.90 1.02
CA ARG A 415 9.10 5.01 0.07
C ARG A 415 10.44 4.92 -0.65
N TYR A 416 10.46 4.30 -1.84
CA TYR A 416 11.72 4.06 -2.57
C TYR A 416 12.46 5.37 -2.95
N HIS A 417 11.75 6.49 -3.11
CA HIS A 417 12.38 7.81 -3.23
C HIS A 417 13.26 8.17 -2.02
N CYS A 418 12.94 7.72 -0.80
CA CYS A 418 13.79 7.92 0.37
C CYS A 418 15.12 7.18 0.24
N TYR A 419 15.16 6.05 -0.49
CA TYR A 419 16.40 5.34 -0.74
C TYR A 419 17.27 6.06 -1.77
N CYS A 420 16.67 6.66 -2.80
CA CYS A 420 17.40 7.53 -3.72
C CYS A 420 17.96 8.77 -3.01
N ALA A 421 17.16 9.41 -2.14
CA ALA A 421 17.63 10.52 -1.31
C ALA A 421 18.74 10.09 -0.34
N ALA A 422 18.60 8.92 0.31
CA ALA A 422 19.64 8.38 1.18
C ALA A 422 20.93 8.05 0.40
N ALA A 423 20.80 7.56 -0.83
CA ALA A 423 21.95 7.32 -1.69
C ALA A 423 22.67 8.62 -2.05
N ALA A 424 21.92 9.68 -2.35
CA ALA A 424 22.48 11.01 -2.63
C ALA A 424 23.26 11.56 -1.42
N GLU A 425 22.68 11.50 -0.22
CA GLU A 425 23.35 11.92 1.02
C GLU A 425 24.63 11.08 1.28
N LEU A 426 24.54 9.75 1.18
CA LEU A 426 25.68 8.86 1.41
C LEU A 426 26.82 9.09 0.40
N ILE A 427 26.52 9.37 -0.87
CA ILE A 427 27.52 9.64 -1.91
C ILE A 427 28.12 11.05 -1.75
N ALA A 428 27.30 12.05 -1.46
CA ALA A 428 27.76 13.43 -1.28
C ALA A 428 28.82 13.54 -0.17
N TYR A 429 28.63 12.81 0.92
CA TYR A 429 29.43 12.95 2.14
C TYR A 429 30.05 11.61 2.59
N THR A 430 30.43 10.74 1.64
CA THR A 430 30.98 9.41 1.94
C THR A 430 32.14 9.46 2.96
N PRO A 431 33.16 10.33 2.80
CA PRO A 431 34.26 10.42 3.76
C PRO A 431 33.79 10.78 5.18
N GLU A 432 32.84 11.72 5.30
CA GLU A 432 32.29 12.18 6.56
C GLU A 432 31.49 11.08 7.26
N TYR A 433 30.75 10.25 6.51
CA TYR A 433 30.04 9.10 7.06
C TYR A 433 30.99 8.01 7.56
N ILE A 434 32.06 7.72 6.83
CA ILE A 434 33.09 6.77 7.26
C ILE A 434 33.72 7.25 8.57
N HIS A 435 34.12 8.52 8.63
CA HIS A 435 34.72 9.10 9.83
C HIS A 435 33.74 9.14 11.01
N PHE A 436 32.48 9.49 10.77
CA PHE A 436 31.43 9.45 11.79
C PHE A 436 31.29 8.06 12.42
N LEU A 437 31.29 7.00 11.61
CA LEU A 437 31.20 5.62 12.10
C LEU A 437 32.42 5.24 12.94
N GLU A 438 33.61 5.71 12.58
CA GLU A 438 34.84 5.51 13.36
C GLU A 438 34.80 6.25 14.71
N VAL A 439 34.30 7.48 14.74
CA VAL A 439 34.07 8.22 15.98
C VAL A 439 33.08 7.48 16.87
N VAL A 440 31.94 7.03 16.33
CA VAL A 440 30.94 6.25 17.07
C VAL A 440 31.52 4.93 17.57
N LYS A 441 32.37 4.25 16.79
CA LYS A 441 33.07 3.03 17.20
C LYS A 441 33.94 3.28 18.43
N MET A 442 34.69 4.38 18.46
CA MET A 442 35.65 4.68 19.52
C MET A 442 35.01 5.31 20.76
N ALA A 443 33.87 6.00 20.61
CA ALA A 443 33.17 6.66 21.72
C ALA A 443 32.38 5.71 22.64
N LYS A 444 32.31 4.41 22.32
CA LYS A 444 31.61 3.41 23.14
C LYS A 444 32.45 2.97 24.34
N GLU A 445 31.77 2.58 25.41
CA GLU A 445 32.39 1.97 26.61
C GLU A 445 33.30 0.79 26.24
N LYS A 446 32.86 -0.05 25.29
CA LYS A 446 33.69 -1.07 24.65
C LYS A 446 33.90 -0.68 23.18
N PRO A 447 35.09 -0.17 22.81
CA PRO A 447 35.37 0.22 21.44
C PRO A 447 35.12 -0.92 20.46
N GLY A 448 34.41 -0.64 19.36
CA GLY A 448 34.10 -1.67 18.36
C GLY A 448 32.86 -1.35 17.52
N PHE A 449 32.83 -1.92 16.31
CA PHE A 449 31.65 -1.89 15.46
C PHE A 449 30.66 -2.97 15.89
N ASN A 450 29.38 -2.62 15.95
CA ASN A 450 28.33 -3.63 15.87
C ASN A 450 28.19 -4.10 14.41
N ASN A 451 27.45 -5.19 14.19
CA ASN A 451 27.31 -5.78 12.85
C ASN A 451 26.71 -4.81 11.81
N MET A 452 25.78 -3.93 12.20
CA MET A 452 25.18 -2.96 11.27
C MET A 452 26.16 -1.85 10.90
N GLU A 453 26.86 -1.29 11.88
CA GLU A 453 27.87 -0.26 11.65
C GLU A 453 29.02 -0.80 10.81
N LEU A 454 29.50 -2.03 11.08
CA LEU A 454 30.56 -2.66 10.29
C LEU A 454 30.10 -2.88 8.85
N ASN A 455 28.87 -3.35 8.64
CA ASN A 455 28.32 -3.52 7.31
C ASN A 455 28.23 -2.20 6.56
N LEU A 456 27.75 -1.12 7.21
CA LEU A 456 27.68 0.18 6.57
C LEU A 456 29.08 0.74 6.26
N TRP A 457 30.01 0.65 7.21
CA TRP A 457 31.39 1.10 7.04
C TRP A 457 32.08 0.36 5.87
N ARG A 458 31.88 -0.97 5.75
CA ARG A 458 32.38 -1.74 4.60
C ARG A 458 31.68 -1.36 3.29
N ALA A 459 30.36 -1.16 3.32
CA ALA A 459 29.57 -0.80 2.15
C ALA A 459 29.98 0.54 1.55
N LEU A 460 30.35 1.52 2.38
CA LEU A 460 30.81 2.84 1.94
C LEU A 460 32.22 2.83 1.33
N GLN A 461 32.99 1.77 1.55
CA GLN A 461 34.31 1.57 0.94
C GLN A 461 34.26 0.68 -0.31
N ASP A 462 33.20 -0.11 -0.49
CA ASP A 462 33.03 -0.97 -1.65
C ASP A 462 32.64 -0.16 -2.89
N SER A 463 33.53 -0.12 -3.90
CA SER A 463 33.33 0.65 -5.12
C SER A 463 32.07 0.23 -5.89
N LYS A 464 31.70 -1.06 -5.87
CA LYS A 464 30.49 -1.55 -6.53
C LYS A 464 29.22 -1.08 -5.82
N THR A 465 29.20 -1.08 -4.48
CA THR A 465 28.12 -0.46 -3.70
C THR A 465 28.02 1.03 -4.01
N LYS A 466 29.16 1.75 -4.09
CA LYS A 466 29.18 3.17 -4.48
C LYS A 466 28.62 3.39 -5.90
N SER A 467 28.91 2.53 -6.87
CA SER A 467 28.30 2.61 -8.21
C SER A 467 26.77 2.51 -8.14
N GLU A 468 26.23 1.58 -7.36
CA GLU A 468 24.77 1.47 -7.19
C GLU A 468 24.16 2.71 -6.50
N LEU A 469 24.83 3.26 -5.47
CA LEU A 469 24.39 4.51 -4.83
C LEU A 469 24.44 5.70 -5.80
N ALA A 470 25.45 5.76 -6.66
CA ALA A 470 25.57 6.79 -7.69
C ALA A 470 24.43 6.69 -8.72
N VAL A 471 24.07 5.50 -9.19
CA VAL A 471 22.92 5.30 -10.09
C VAL A 471 21.61 5.81 -9.47
N LEU A 472 21.35 5.46 -8.20
CA LEU A 472 20.16 5.94 -7.48
C LEU A 472 20.15 7.47 -7.32
N THR A 473 21.33 8.07 -7.10
CA THR A 473 21.53 9.51 -6.99
C THR A 473 21.28 10.22 -8.32
N VAL A 474 21.79 9.68 -9.43
CA VAL A 474 21.57 10.24 -10.77
C VAL A 474 20.08 10.14 -11.13
N TYR A 475 19.43 9.01 -10.87
CA TYR A 475 17.99 8.86 -11.10
C TYR A 475 17.15 9.82 -10.26
N LEU A 476 17.54 10.07 -8.99
CA LEU A 476 16.89 11.07 -8.15
C LEU A 476 16.85 12.43 -8.83
N ASN A 477 18.02 12.90 -9.25
CA ASN A 477 18.22 14.25 -9.76
C ASN A 477 17.65 14.44 -11.16
N THR A 478 17.75 13.43 -12.02
CA THR A 478 17.33 13.52 -13.41
C THR A 478 15.84 13.29 -13.62
N VAL A 479 15.23 12.39 -12.82
CA VAL A 479 13.85 11.93 -13.04
C VAL A 479 12.97 12.07 -11.81
N SER A 480 13.32 11.42 -10.70
CA SER A 480 12.40 11.25 -9.55
C SER A 480 12.04 12.57 -8.87
N ALA A 481 13.02 13.42 -8.57
CA ALA A 481 12.78 14.70 -7.91
C ALA A 481 12.04 15.71 -8.82
N PRO A 482 12.43 15.91 -10.09
CA PRO A 482 11.63 16.71 -11.04
C PRO A 482 10.19 16.22 -11.19
N TYR A 483 9.99 14.90 -11.29
CA TYR A 483 8.65 14.32 -11.36
C TYR A 483 7.86 14.58 -10.07
N ALA A 484 8.45 14.34 -8.91
CA ALA A 484 7.80 14.60 -7.62
C ALA A 484 7.46 16.08 -7.43
N LYS A 485 8.34 17.00 -7.86
CA LYS A 485 8.10 18.45 -7.86
C LYS A 485 6.88 18.82 -8.71
N PHE A 486 6.76 18.27 -9.91
CA PHE A 486 5.61 18.53 -10.79
C PHE A 486 4.30 17.96 -10.24
N ILE A 487 4.35 16.82 -9.55
CA ILE A 487 3.15 16.11 -9.07
C ILE A 487 2.68 16.62 -7.69
N ARG A 488 3.61 16.96 -6.80
CA ARG A 488 3.35 17.32 -5.38
C ARG A 488 3.74 18.75 -5.01
N GLY A 489 4.33 19.52 -5.92
CA GLY A 489 4.79 20.87 -5.64
C GLY A 489 3.65 21.84 -5.29
N PRO A 490 3.97 23.01 -4.72
CA PRO A 490 2.96 24.05 -4.48
C PRO A 490 2.21 24.41 -5.76
N GLY A 491 0.88 24.50 -5.71
CA GLY A 491 0.03 24.81 -6.86
C GLY A 491 -0.46 23.59 -7.64
N THR A 492 -0.06 22.37 -7.26
CA THR A 492 -0.55 21.15 -7.91
C THR A 492 -1.91 20.70 -7.38
N GLU A 493 -2.45 21.35 -6.34
CA GLU A 493 -3.73 21.01 -5.72
C GLU A 493 -4.93 21.16 -6.67
N THR A 494 -4.77 21.92 -7.76
CA THR A 494 -5.78 22.11 -8.80
C THR A 494 -5.57 21.23 -10.03
N ILE A 495 -4.40 20.58 -10.16
CA ILE A 495 -4.10 19.74 -11.31
C ILE A 495 -4.96 18.48 -11.25
N ASN A 496 -5.65 18.21 -12.35
CA ASN A 496 -6.38 16.97 -12.52
C ASN A 496 -5.41 15.87 -12.97
N MET A 497 -5.46 14.71 -12.30
CA MET A 497 -4.62 13.57 -12.68
C MET A 497 -4.85 13.11 -14.12
N LEU A 498 -6.06 13.31 -14.66
CA LEU A 498 -6.43 12.93 -16.02
C LEU A 498 -5.78 13.79 -17.11
N ASP A 499 -5.12 14.89 -16.73
CA ASP A 499 -4.38 15.78 -17.63
C ASP A 499 -2.88 15.45 -17.69
N LEU A 500 -2.43 14.43 -16.97
CA LEU A 500 -1.01 14.07 -16.88
C LEU A 500 -0.48 13.29 -18.09
N GLY A 501 -1.33 12.84 -19.02
CA GLY A 501 -0.93 12.05 -20.19
C GLY A 501 0.25 12.66 -20.97
N PRO A 502 0.16 13.91 -21.46
CA PRO A 502 1.27 14.61 -22.11
C PRO A 502 2.56 14.65 -21.29
N TYR A 503 2.46 14.82 -19.97
CA TYR A 503 3.62 14.84 -19.09
C TYR A 503 4.26 13.45 -18.96
N HIS A 504 3.47 12.38 -18.88
CA HIS A 504 3.97 11.00 -18.90
C HIS A 504 4.62 10.63 -20.23
N TYR A 505 4.15 11.16 -21.36
CA TYR A 505 4.85 11.03 -22.65
C TYR A 505 6.21 11.74 -22.64
N LYS A 506 6.27 12.99 -22.15
CA LYS A 506 7.53 13.73 -21.98
C LYS A 506 8.51 12.97 -21.08
N LEU A 507 8.04 12.43 -19.96
CA LEU A 507 8.82 11.60 -19.04
C LEU A 507 9.42 10.38 -19.73
N LYS A 508 8.60 9.60 -20.44
CA LYS A 508 9.06 8.40 -21.17
C LYS A 508 10.09 8.77 -22.26
N ALA A 509 9.85 9.87 -22.99
CA ALA A 509 10.79 10.36 -23.99
C ALA A 509 12.13 10.82 -23.38
N HIS A 510 12.08 11.47 -22.22
CA HIS A 510 13.26 11.89 -21.48
C HIS A 510 14.09 10.70 -20.98
N ILE A 511 13.44 9.65 -20.45
CA ILE A 511 14.15 8.43 -20.05
C ILE A 511 14.81 7.77 -21.27
N LYS A 512 14.11 7.66 -22.41
CA LYS A 512 14.69 7.17 -23.69
C LYS A 512 15.91 7.98 -24.13
N LYS A 513 15.86 9.31 -23.98
CA LYS A 513 16.99 10.20 -24.27
C LYS A 513 18.21 9.86 -23.42
N LEU A 514 18.03 9.63 -22.11
CA LEU A 514 19.13 9.30 -21.19
C LEU A 514 19.67 7.88 -21.39
N ILE A 515 18.83 6.92 -21.81
CA ILE A 515 19.28 5.57 -22.20
C ILE A 515 20.18 5.65 -23.44
N ASN A 516 19.73 6.37 -24.47
CA ASN A 516 20.46 6.47 -25.75
C ASN A 516 21.75 7.30 -25.63
N ASN A 517 21.80 8.23 -24.68
CA ASN A 517 22.98 9.04 -24.44
C ASN A 517 23.20 9.28 -22.93
N PRO A 518 23.76 8.27 -22.21
CA PRO A 518 23.97 8.37 -20.76
C PRO A 518 24.98 9.45 -20.38
N SER A 519 25.88 9.84 -21.29
CA SER A 519 26.86 10.90 -21.05
C SER A 519 26.23 12.25 -20.69
N LEU A 520 24.96 12.48 -21.06
CA LEU A 520 24.22 13.67 -20.66
C LEU A 520 24.08 13.80 -19.13
N ALA A 521 23.99 12.68 -18.41
CA ALA A 521 23.78 12.65 -16.96
C ALA A 521 25.05 12.31 -16.17
N ILE A 522 25.95 11.49 -16.72
CA ILE A 522 27.13 10.97 -16.03
C ILE A 522 28.46 11.23 -16.75
N GLY A 523 28.43 11.92 -17.90
CA GLY A 523 29.62 12.30 -18.66
C GLY A 523 30.35 13.52 -18.08
N PRO A 524 31.55 13.83 -18.58
CA PRO A 524 32.36 14.96 -18.10
C PRO A 524 31.67 16.32 -18.30
N ASP A 525 30.87 16.44 -19.36
CA ASP A 525 30.12 17.66 -19.71
C ASP A 525 28.65 17.62 -19.24
N ALA A 526 28.31 16.72 -18.30
CA ALA A 526 26.94 16.59 -17.80
C ALA A 526 26.46 17.92 -17.19
N ARG A 527 25.32 18.43 -17.68
CA ARG A 527 24.70 19.67 -17.21
C ARG A 527 23.25 19.43 -16.82
N ALA A 528 22.84 20.07 -15.72
CA ALA A 528 21.48 19.99 -15.19
C ALA A 528 20.44 20.22 -16.28
N TYR A 529 20.54 21.34 -17.01
CA TYR A 529 19.57 21.73 -18.03
C TYR A 529 19.36 20.68 -19.15
N THR A 530 20.36 19.83 -19.43
CA THR A 530 20.24 18.78 -20.45
C THR A 530 19.77 17.44 -19.89
N ALA A 531 20.00 17.20 -18.61
CA ALA A 531 19.90 15.89 -17.98
C ALA A 531 18.68 15.76 -17.07
N THR A 532 18.13 16.86 -16.54
CA THR A 532 16.93 16.85 -15.72
C THR A 532 15.66 16.90 -16.58
N LEU A 533 14.59 16.26 -16.11
CA LEU A 533 13.31 16.20 -16.81
C LEU A 533 12.63 17.57 -16.97
N ASP A 534 12.82 18.46 -15.99
CA ASP A 534 12.32 19.83 -15.98
C ASP A 534 13.31 20.83 -16.59
N GLY A 535 14.60 20.48 -16.71
CA GLY A 535 15.65 21.38 -17.16
C GLY A 535 16.16 22.31 -16.05
N ASP A 536 15.71 22.11 -14.81
CA ASP A 536 16.14 22.89 -13.64
C ASP A 536 17.48 22.38 -13.10
N SER A 537 18.01 23.08 -12.09
CA SER A 537 19.21 22.68 -11.35
C SER A 537 19.06 21.32 -10.66
N TRP A 538 20.19 20.70 -10.31
CA TRP A 538 20.19 19.44 -9.59
C TRP A 538 19.44 19.58 -8.27
N HIS A 539 18.59 18.61 -7.94
CA HIS A 539 17.91 18.58 -6.65
C HIS A 539 18.90 18.48 -5.48
N HIS A 540 20.02 17.78 -5.69
CA HIS A 540 21.12 17.64 -4.74
C HIS A 540 22.46 17.88 -5.45
N GLU A 541 22.89 19.14 -5.48
CA GLU A 541 24.10 19.58 -6.19
C GLU A 541 25.38 18.87 -5.70
N ASP A 542 25.59 18.82 -4.38
CA ASP A 542 26.78 18.17 -3.79
C ASP A 542 26.88 16.68 -4.19
N ALA A 543 25.76 15.97 -4.25
CA ALA A 543 25.73 14.55 -4.60
C ALA A 543 26.06 14.34 -6.09
N MET A 544 25.52 15.19 -6.97
CA MET A 544 25.86 15.15 -8.40
C MET A 544 27.34 15.52 -8.62
N ALA A 545 27.85 16.53 -7.92
CA ALA A 545 29.26 16.88 -7.96
C ALA A 545 30.15 15.70 -7.52
N ALA A 546 29.79 15.03 -6.43
CA ALA A 546 30.50 13.85 -5.93
C ALA A 546 30.48 12.68 -6.92
N VAL A 547 29.33 12.38 -7.54
CA VAL A 547 29.22 11.34 -8.60
C VAL A 547 30.14 11.66 -9.77
N LEU A 548 30.08 12.90 -10.29
CA LEU A 548 30.85 13.29 -11.48
C LEU A 548 32.36 13.33 -11.20
N ALA A 549 32.75 13.69 -9.97
CA ALA A 549 34.15 13.69 -9.53
C ALA A 549 34.71 12.28 -9.39
N GLN A 550 33.93 11.33 -8.86
CA GLN A 550 34.35 9.95 -8.61
C GLN A 550 34.08 9.00 -9.79
N ARG A 551 33.51 9.48 -10.91
CA ARG A 551 33.00 8.62 -12.00
C ARG A 551 33.98 7.57 -12.52
N GLU A 552 35.28 7.88 -12.54
CA GLU A 552 36.33 6.98 -13.02
C GLU A 552 36.65 5.86 -12.01
N GLU A 553 36.35 6.08 -10.73
CA GLU A 553 36.51 5.11 -9.64
C GLU A 553 35.25 4.25 -9.42
N LEU A 554 34.14 4.58 -10.09
CA LEU A 554 32.86 3.89 -9.97
C LEU A 554 32.72 2.83 -11.06
N PRO A 555 33.02 1.55 -10.78
CA PRO A 555 33.02 0.50 -11.79
C PRO A 555 31.63 0.31 -12.41
N TYR A 556 31.59 0.18 -13.72
CA TYR A 556 30.37 -0.10 -14.51
C TYR A 556 29.23 0.91 -14.33
N LEU A 557 29.53 2.15 -13.93
CA LEU A 557 28.51 3.17 -13.64
C LEU A 557 27.54 3.37 -14.82
N GLN A 558 28.06 3.42 -16.04
CA GLN A 558 27.24 3.63 -17.24
C GLN A 558 26.31 2.45 -17.51
N GLU A 559 26.84 1.22 -17.46
CA GLU A 559 26.08 0.01 -17.73
C GLU A 559 25.00 -0.21 -16.68
N LEU A 560 25.30 0.05 -15.41
CA LEU A 560 24.33 -0.04 -14.31
C LEU A 560 23.25 1.04 -14.44
N PHE A 561 23.62 2.27 -14.81
CA PHE A 561 22.67 3.35 -15.04
C PHE A 561 21.72 3.03 -16.19
N VAL A 562 22.26 2.55 -17.32
CA VAL A 562 21.44 2.14 -18.48
C VAL A 562 20.51 0.98 -18.10
N ALA A 563 21.02 -0.06 -17.43
CA ALA A 563 20.20 -1.20 -17.00
C ALA A 563 19.07 -0.78 -16.05
N PHE A 564 19.33 0.18 -15.15
CA PHE A 564 18.30 0.77 -14.30
C PHE A 564 17.24 1.51 -15.13
N MET A 565 17.69 2.35 -16.07
CA MET A 565 16.82 3.23 -16.87
C MET A 565 15.96 2.46 -17.87
N GLU A 566 16.47 1.39 -18.48
CA GLU A 566 15.71 0.51 -19.38
C GLU A 566 14.53 -0.14 -18.64
N GLU A 567 14.77 -0.73 -17.47
CA GLU A 567 13.70 -1.33 -16.67
C GLU A 567 12.77 -0.26 -16.08
N ALA A 568 13.29 0.93 -15.75
CA ALA A 568 12.48 2.06 -15.34
C ALA A 568 11.52 2.48 -16.46
N LEU A 569 11.97 2.53 -17.72
CA LEU A 569 11.15 2.84 -18.88
C LEU A 569 10.02 1.82 -19.07
N VAL A 570 10.35 0.52 -19.05
CA VAL A 570 9.35 -0.57 -19.13
C VAL A 570 8.32 -0.45 -18.02
N THR A 571 8.77 -0.09 -16.82
CA THR A 571 7.89 0.08 -15.66
C THR A 571 6.98 1.30 -15.82
N TRP A 572 7.50 2.44 -16.28
CA TRP A 572 6.69 3.62 -16.60
C TRP A 572 5.68 3.34 -17.71
N GLU A 573 6.06 2.63 -18.78
CA GLU A 573 5.13 2.22 -19.85
C GLU A 573 4.00 1.38 -19.26
N ARG A 574 4.30 0.37 -18.44
CA ARG A 574 3.28 -0.46 -17.78
C ARG A 574 2.35 0.32 -16.84
N PHE A 575 2.90 1.22 -16.02
CA PHE A 575 2.16 1.95 -14.99
C PHE A 575 1.53 3.27 -15.49
N THR A 576 1.75 3.64 -16.75
CA THR A 576 1.05 4.77 -17.40
C THR A 576 0.17 4.32 -18.56
N ALA A 577 -0.06 3.00 -18.70
CA ALA A 577 -0.87 2.44 -19.77
C ALA A 577 -2.32 2.96 -19.76
N GLU A 578 -2.84 3.41 -18.61
CA GLU A 578 -4.16 4.06 -18.57
C GLU A 578 -4.23 5.40 -19.34
N PHE A 579 -3.08 5.99 -19.69
CA PHE A 579 -2.95 7.23 -20.48
C PHE A 579 -2.58 6.99 -21.95
N ASP A 580 -2.55 5.74 -22.40
CA ASP A 580 -2.18 5.40 -23.78
C ASP A 580 -3.16 6.02 -24.79
N TYR A 581 -2.62 6.36 -25.96
CA TYR A 581 -3.37 6.98 -27.06
C TYR A 581 -4.57 6.11 -27.47
N GLY A 582 -5.73 6.74 -27.66
CA GLY A 582 -7.00 6.06 -27.93
C GLY A 582 -7.62 5.36 -26.72
N GLY A 583 -6.98 5.40 -25.54
CA GLY A 583 -7.53 4.91 -24.28
C GLY A 583 -8.65 5.79 -23.72
N LEU A 584 -9.27 5.34 -22.62
CA LEU A 584 -10.40 6.04 -21.99
C LEU A 584 -10.04 7.47 -21.53
N ILE A 585 -8.85 7.66 -20.95
CA ILE A 585 -8.41 8.98 -20.46
C ILE A 585 -8.02 9.91 -21.62
N ASP A 586 -7.36 9.36 -22.64
CA ASP A 586 -6.91 10.11 -23.82
C ASP A 586 -8.09 10.62 -24.66
N THR A 587 -9.10 9.77 -24.85
CA THR A 587 -10.33 10.10 -25.59
C THR A 587 -11.35 10.90 -24.75
N ALA A 588 -11.12 11.08 -23.45
CA ALA A 588 -12.00 11.87 -22.58
C ALA A 588 -11.92 13.36 -22.97
N THR A 589 -13.09 13.96 -23.18
CA THR A 589 -13.22 15.41 -23.37
C THR A 589 -12.83 16.15 -22.10
N GLN A 590 -12.50 17.44 -22.23
CA GLN A 590 -12.18 18.26 -21.05
C GLN A 590 -13.35 18.31 -20.05
N GLU A 591 -14.59 18.33 -20.55
CA GLU A 591 -15.79 18.30 -19.69
C GLU A 591 -15.88 17.00 -18.87
N GLU A 592 -15.60 15.85 -19.49
CA GLU A 592 -15.57 14.57 -18.77
C GLU A 592 -14.43 14.50 -17.76
N LYS A 593 -13.24 15.00 -18.12
CA LYS A 593 -12.13 15.09 -17.17
C LYS A 593 -12.48 15.98 -15.99
N ASP A 594 -13.17 17.10 -16.22
CA ASP A 594 -13.65 18.01 -15.19
C ASP A 594 -14.71 17.39 -14.27
N LEU A 595 -15.59 16.55 -14.83
CA LEU A 595 -16.55 15.77 -14.05
C LEU A 595 -15.84 14.68 -13.23
N ALA A 596 -14.82 14.04 -13.78
CA ALA A 596 -13.99 13.04 -13.12
C ALA A 596 -12.75 13.64 -12.45
N TRP A 597 -12.82 14.88 -11.95
CA TRP A 597 -11.66 15.52 -11.32
C TRP A 597 -11.18 14.71 -10.12
N MET A 598 -9.88 14.42 -10.08
CA MET A 598 -9.23 13.67 -9.02
C MET A 598 -7.78 14.13 -8.81
N PRO A 599 -7.26 14.10 -7.57
CA PRO A 599 -5.90 14.55 -7.27
C PRO A 599 -4.86 13.63 -7.90
N THR A 600 -3.69 14.19 -8.21
CA THR A 600 -2.56 13.49 -8.82
C THR A 600 -1.95 12.41 -7.92
N THR A 601 -2.17 12.49 -6.61
CA THR A 601 -1.65 11.56 -5.59
C THR A 601 -2.73 11.08 -4.63
N ASN A 602 -2.40 10.02 -3.89
CA ASN A 602 -3.21 9.50 -2.79
C ASN A 602 -2.77 10.04 -1.41
N ASP A 603 -1.99 11.14 -1.40
CA ASP A 603 -1.32 11.64 -0.19
C ASP A 603 -2.31 12.06 0.91
N ALA A 604 -3.54 12.45 0.52
CA ALA A 604 -4.60 12.76 1.46
C ALA A 604 -4.94 11.55 2.34
N ASN A 605 -5.12 10.36 1.75
CA ASN A 605 -5.39 9.13 2.48
C ASN A 605 -4.19 8.69 3.31
N GLU A 606 -2.99 8.63 2.72
CA GLU A 606 -1.74 8.28 3.43
C GLU A 606 -1.55 9.18 4.66
N GLY A 607 -1.75 10.49 4.49
CA GLY A 607 -1.62 11.48 5.55
C GLY A 607 -2.66 11.32 6.65
N ARG A 608 -3.90 10.89 6.33
CA ARG A 608 -4.92 10.59 7.35
C ARG A 608 -4.58 9.33 8.14
N LEU A 609 -4.04 8.30 7.50
CA LEU A 609 -3.59 7.09 8.18
C LEU A 609 -2.35 7.34 9.06
N GLY A 610 -1.40 8.13 8.56
CA GLY A 610 -0.26 8.61 9.34
C GLY A 610 -0.69 9.40 10.57
N GLY A 611 -1.67 10.31 10.41
CA GLY A 611 -2.27 11.05 11.51
C GLY A 611 -2.95 10.16 12.55
N TRP A 612 -3.64 9.09 12.11
CA TRP A 612 -4.26 8.11 13.02
C TRP A 612 -3.22 7.43 13.89
N ARG A 613 -2.12 6.95 13.28
CA ARG A 613 -1.03 6.29 14.02
C ARG A 613 -0.43 7.19 15.09
N LEU A 614 -0.18 8.46 14.77
CA LEU A 614 0.33 9.44 15.73
C LEU A 614 -0.67 9.72 16.85
N PHE A 615 -1.95 9.87 16.50
CA PHE A 615 -3.02 10.09 17.46
C PHE A 615 -3.18 8.90 18.41
N ALA A 616 -3.20 7.67 17.90
CA ALA A 616 -3.33 6.45 18.71
C ALA A 616 -2.13 6.23 19.64
N ARG A 617 -0.92 6.63 19.24
CA ARG A 617 0.28 6.57 20.11
C ARG A 617 0.20 7.57 21.27
N THR A 618 -0.23 8.79 20.98
CA THR A 618 -0.30 9.88 21.97
C THR A 618 -1.56 9.81 22.84
N ASN A 619 -2.62 9.16 22.35
CA ASN A 619 -3.91 9.03 23.00
C ASN A 619 -4.39 7.56 23.01
N PRO A 620 -3.70 6.66 23.74
CA PRO A 620 -3.95 5.21 23.64
C PRO A 620 -5.34 4.76 24.10
N SER A 621 -6.04 5.56 24.91
CA SER A 621 -7.41 5.30 25.36
C SER A 621 -8.49 5.95 24.48
N SER A 622 -8.09 6.62 23.39
CA SER A 622 -9.04 7.22 22.45
C SER A 622 -9.40 6.24 21.33
N THR A 623 -10.59 6.42 20.76
CA THR A 623 -11.10 5.54 19.73
C THR A 623 -10.88 6.11 18.33
N ILE A 624 -10.98 5.25 17.31
CA ILE A 624 -10.87 5.69 15.93
C ILE A 624 -12.01 6.63 15.51
N GLU A 625 -13.20 6.48 16.07
CA GLU A 625 -14.33 7.38 15.80
C GLU A 625 -14.08 8.79 16.32
N GLN A 626 -13.40 8.89 17.46
CA GLN A 626 -12.97 10.19 17.98
C GLN A 626 -11.93 10.82 17.06
N TYR A 627 -10.92 10.05 16.62
CA TYR A 627 -9.98 10.54 15.62
C TYR A 627 -10.67 10.95 14.32
N ASN A 628 -11.58 10.13 13.80
CA ASN A 628 -12.34 10.38 12.59
C ASN A 628 -13.16 11.68 12.70
N SER A 629 -13.81 11.91 13.83
CA SER A 629 -14.54 13.17 14.10
C SER A 629 -13.62 14.39 14.06
N ILE A 630 -12.44 14.30 14.67
CA ILE A 630 -11.42 15.37 14.65
C ILE A 630 -10.90 15.57 13.22
N ALA A 631 -10.50 14.49 12.56
CA ALA A 631 -9.90 14.53 11.24
C ALA A 631 -10.85 15.14 10.20
N LYS A 632 -12.11 14.67 10.18
CA LYS A 632 -13.17 15.20 9.31
C LYS A 632 -13.43 16.67 9.58
N PHE A 633 -13.70 17.03 10.83
CA PHE A 633 -14.06 18.41 11.20
C PHE A 633 -13.01 19.43 10.75
N TRP A 634 -11.72 19.15 11.01
CA TRP A 634 -10.65 20.11 10.69
C TRP A 634 -10.23 20.07 9.22
N LYS A 635 -10.12 18.88 8.63
CA LYS A 635 -9.64 18.78 7.24
C LYS A 635 -10.71 19.18 6.23
N ASN A 636 -11.99 19.05 6.60
CA ASN A 636 -13.12 19.49 5.76
C ASN A 636 -13.54 20.94 6.04
N GLU A 637 -12.80 21.68 6.88
CA GLU A 637 -13.10 23.08 7.20
C GLU A 637 -14.53 23.26 7.74
N THR A 638 -15.03 22.26 8.48
CA THR A 638 -16.45 22.15 8.84
C THR A 638 -16.92 23.29 9.74
N GLN A 639 -16.02 23.97 10.49
CA GLN A 639 -16.42 25.14 11.27
C GLN A 639 -16.96 26.26 10.37
N GLY A 640 -16.26 26.58 9.27
CA GLY A 640 -16.73 27.62 8.33
C GLY A 640 -18.06 27.25 7.69
N PHE A 641 -18.23 25.98 7.32
CA PHE A 641 -19.51 25.47 6.84
C PHE A 641 -20.63 25.60 7.88
N MET A 642 -20.37 25.27 9.15
CA MET A 642 -21.36 25.43 10.22
C MET A 642 -21.74 26.91 10.41
N ASP A 643 -20.75 27.79 10.42
CA ASP A 643 -20.97 29.23 10.62
C ASP A 643 -21.79 29.84 9.46
N GLU A 644 -21.67 29.29 8.26
CA GLU A 644 -22.37 29.77 7.07
C GLU A 644 -23.78 29.17 6.88
N TYR A 645 -23.96 27.88 7.16
CA TYR A 645 -25.18 27.14 6.77
C TYR A 645 -26.08 26.71 7.93
N PHE A 646 -25.56 26.62 9.17
CA PHE A 646 -26.34 26.10 10.28
C PHE A 646 -27.23 27.18 10.91
N ILE A 647 -28.46 26.78 11.20
CA ILE A 647 -29.39 27.48 12.07
C ILE A 647 -29.50 26.72 13.41
N PRO A 648 -30.17 27.28 14.45
CA PRO A 648 -30.25 26.64 15.77
C PRO A 648 -30.73 25.17 15.73
N GLU A 649 -31.64 24.83 14.82
CA GLU A 649 -32.19 23.50 14.63
C GLU A 649 -31.12 22.49 14.17
N ASP A 650 -30.18 22.89 13.31
CA ASP A 650 -29.09 22.00 12.88
C ASP A 650 -28.11 21.72 14.00
N HIS A 651 -27.80 22.75 14.80
CA HIS A 651 -26.97 22.56 15.99
C HIS A 651 -27.65 21.58 16.96
N GLN A 652 -28.96 21.67 17.15
CA GLN A 652 -29.73 20.70 17.95
C GLN A 652 -29.72 19.31 17.34
N TYR A 653 -29.85 19.20 16.02
CA TYR A 653 -29.76 17.93 15.31
C TYR A 653 -28.40 17.25 15.53
N VAL A 654 -27.28 17.92 15.24
CA VAL A 654 -25.95 17.31 15.40
C VAL A 654 -25.64 16.96 16.86
N MET A 655 -26.17 17.75 17.82
CA MET A 655 -26.09 17.44 19.26
C MET A 655 -26.87 16.18 19.64
N ARG A 656 -28.04 15.96 19.06
CA ARG A 656 -28.87 14.77 19.31
C ARG A 656 -28.26 13.54 18.64
N GLU A 657 -27.88 13.66 17.38
CA GLU A 657 -27.27 12.58 16.60
C GLU A 657 -25.95 12.12 17.20
N ALA A 658 -25.06 13.05 17.59
CA ALA A 658 -23.81 12.70 18.28
C ALA A 658 -24.04 11.96 19.60
N ARG A 659 -25.12 12.23 20.33
CA ARG A 659 -25.49 11.49 21.55
C ARG A 659 -26.03 10.10 21.23
N ALA A 660 -26.83 9.96 20.18
CA ALA A 660 -27.31 8.67 19.71
C ALA A 660 -26.14 7.76 19.29
N GLN A 661 -25.18 8.31 18.54
CA GLN A 661 -23.96 7.60 18.14
C GLN A 661 -23.05 7.24 19.32
N ASP A 662 -22.97 8.08 20.35
CA ASP A 662 -22.22 7.80 21.59
C ASP A 662 -22.90 6.67 22.40
N ALA A 663 -24.23 6.55 22.32
CA ALA A 663 -25.02 5.56 23.05
C ALA A 663 -25.21 4.22 22.31
N SER A 664 -24.89 4.14 21.02
CA SER A 664 -25.19 2.97 20.17
C SER A 664 -24.31 1.75 20.42
N GLY A 665 -23.19 1.89 21.14
CA GLY A 665 -22.23 0.81 21.33
C GLY A 665 -21.50 0.40 20.05
N ALA A 666 -21.53 1.22 18.99
CA ALA A 666 -20.97 0.88 17.67
C ALA A 666 -19.50 0.43 17.71
N THR A 667 -18.70 0.95 18.63
CA THR A 667 -17.31 0.51 18.83
C THR A 667 -17.24 -0.94 19.28
N ALA A 668 -18.01 -1.33 20.30
CA ALA A 668 -18.05 -2.70 20.80
C ALA A 668 -18.57 -3.68 19.75
N ILE A 669 -19.57 -3.28 18.95
CA ILE A 669 -20.07 -4.07 17.82
C ILE A 669 -18.96 -4.31 16.79
N ARG A 670 -18.17 -3.27 16.47
CA ARG A 670 -17.06 -3.40 15.51
C ARG A 670 -15.94 -4.28 16.05
N GLU A 671 -15.59 -4.14 17.33
CA GLU A 671 -14.59 -4.99 17.99
C GLU A 671 -15.03 -6.46 17.99
N ALA A 672 -16.30 -6.74 18.30
CA ALA A 672 -16.85 -8.09 18.23
C ALA A 672 -16.80 -8.67 16.79
N ALA A 673 -17.10 -7.86 15.77
CA ALA A 673 -17.00 -8.27 14.37
C ALA A 673 -15.54 -8.56 13.95
N GLN A 674 -14.56 -7.82 14.48
CA GLN A 674 -13.13 -8.11 14.24
C GLN A 674 -12.72 -9.44 14.87
N VAL A 675 -13.13 -9.70 16.12
CA VAL A 675 -12.84 -10.97 16.79
C VAL A 675 -13.45 -12.15 16.03
N ALA A 676 -14.73 -12.06 15.65
CA ALA A 676 -15.41 -13.10 14.90
C ALA A 676 -14.72 -13.41 13.54
N ALA A 677 -14.22 -12.37 12.86
CA ALA A 677 -13.49 -12.54 11.61
C ALA A 677 -12.10 -13.18 11.82
N LEU A 678 -11.40 -12.85 12.91
CA LEU A 678 -10.15 -13.49 13.27
C LEU A 678 -10.36 -14.98 13.58
N ASP A 679 -11.40 -15.33 14.33
CA ASP A 679 -11.75 -16.72 14.64
C ASP A 679 -12.09 -17.51 13.36
N ALA A 680 -12.86 -16.91 12.45
CA ALA A 680 -13.18 -17.52 11.16
C ALA A 680 -11.92 -17.76 10.31
N ALA A 681 -11.01 -16.79 10.24
CA ALA A 681 -9.76 -16.93 9.52
C ALA A 681 -8.83 -17.98 10.16
N ALA A 682 -8.82 -18.08 11.49
CA ALA A 682 -8.07 -19.12 12.21
C ALA A 682 -8.63 -20.51 11.90
N ALA A 683 -9.95 -20.67 11.89
CA ALA A 683 -10.61 -21.93 11.54
C ALA A 683 -10.33 -22.35 10.08
N GLU A 684 -10.42 -21.42 9.14
CA GLU A 684 -10.12 -21.67 7.73
C GLU A 684 -8.66 -22.09 7.53
N ASN A 685 -7.71 -21.38 8.15
CA ASN A 685 -6.29 -21.72 8.06
C ASN A 685 -5.99 -23.08 8.71
N THR A 686 -6.66 -23.41 9.81
CA THR A 686 -6.54 -24.73 10.46
C THR A 686 -7.05 -25.84 9.53
N ALA A 687 -8.21 -25.64 8.88
CA ALA A 687 -8.75 -26.58 7.91
C ALA A 687 -7.81 -26.76 6.70
N LYS A 688 -7.28 -25.66 6.14
CA LYS A 688 -6.30 -25.69 5.04
C LYS A 688 -5.01 -26.41 5.43
N LEU A 689 -4.54 -26.22 6.66
CA LEU A 689 -3.37 -26.91 7.18
C LEU A 689 -3.64 -28.42 7.32
N ALA A 690 -4.80 -28.79 7.87
CA ALA A 690 -5.22 -30.18 7.99
C ALA A 690 -5.35 -30.86 6.62
N GLU A 691 -5.96 -30.20 5.63
CA GLU A 691 -6.06 -30.70 4.26
C GLU A 691 -4.67 -30.86 3.62
N LYS A 692 -3.78 -29.88 3.79
CA LYS A 692 -2.40 -29.96 3.30
C LYS A 692 -1.63 -31.10 3.97
N GLN A 693 -1.82 -31.33 5.26
CA GLN A 693 -1.24 -32.44 6.00
C GLN A 693 -1.81 -33.78 5.53
N ALA A 694 -3.13 -33.90 5.37
CA ALA A 694 -3.79 -35.10 4.87
C ALA A 694 -3.33 -35.44 3.44
N ARG A 695 -3.21 -34.44 2.56
CA ARG A 695 -2.67 -34.62 1.20
C ARG A 695 -1.22 -35.08 1.24
N LYS A 696 -0.39 -34.50 2.12
CA LYS A 696 1.01 -34.94 2.30
C LYS A 696 1.09 -36.36 2.86
N ALA A 697 0.25 -36.73 3.82
CA ALA A 697 0.19 -38.07 4.38
C ALA A 697 -0.24 -39.08 3.31
N LYS A 698 -1.31 -38.81 2.57
CA LYS A 698 -1.78 -39.65 1.45
C LYS A 698 -0.71 -39.84 0.39
N GLU A 699 0.00 -38.77 0.03
CA GLU A 699 1.11 -38.84 -0.93
C GLU A 699 2.31 -39.62 -0.37
N ALA A 700 2.66 -39.44 0.91
CA ALA A 700 3.72 -40.20 1.54
C ALA A 700 3.40 -41.71 1.60
N THR A 701 2.16 -42.07 1.95
CA THR A 701 1.68 -43.45 1.92
C THR A 701 1.71 -44.03 0.50
N ARG A 702 1.25 -43.25 -0.51
CA ARG A 702 1.32 -43.65 -1.92
C ARG A 702 2.76 -43.92 -2.35
N VAL A 703 3.69 -43.02 -2.03
CA VAL A 703 5.10 -43.13 -2.41
C VAL A 703 5.80 -44.29 -1.69
N GLN A 704 5.49 -44.54 -0.41
CA GLN A 704 6.01 -45.70 0.32
C GLN A 704 5.51 -47.03 -0.25
N ALA A 705 4.28 -47.08 -0.76
CA ALA A 705 3.70 -48.28 -1.37
C ALA A 705 4.30 -48.62 -2.76
N ILE A 706 5.01 -47.68 -3.40
CA ILE A 706 5.69 -47.96 -4.67
C ILE A 706 6.88 -48.88 -4.40
N GLN A 707 6.84 -50.06 -5.02
CA GLN A 707 7.94 -51.00 -5.03
C GLN A 707 9.09 -50.43 -5.87
N ILE A 708 10.30 -50.40 -5.29
CA ILE A 708 11.50 -50.01 -6.01
C ILE A 708 11.82 -51.09 -7.04
N VAL A 709 12.06 -50.65 -8.27
CA VAL A 709 12.62 -51.51 -9.31
C VAL A 709 14.13 -51.41 -9.24
N THR A 710 14.79 -52.54 -8.99
CA THR A 710 16.26 -52.63 -8.92
C THR A 710 16.89 -53.11 -10.24
N ASP A 711 16.08 -53.62 -11.16
CA ASP A 711 16.55 -54.08 -12.47
C ASP A 711 16.88 -52.88 -13.39
N ARG A 712 18.17 -52.73 -13.69
CA ARG A 712 18.72 -51.65 -14.52
C ARG A 712 18.15 -51.68 -15.95
N ASP A 713 17.90 -52.85 -16.53
CA ASP A 713 17.36 -52.97 -17.89
C ASP A 713 15.87 -52.63 -17.94
N VAL A 714 15.14 -52.86 -16.84
CA VAL A 714 13.77 -52.40 -16.69
C VAL A 714 13.72 -50.88 -16.57
N ILE A 715 14.61 -50.25 -15.78
CA ILE A 715 14.69 -48.78 -15.66
C ILE A 715 14.98 -48.10 -17.01
N ARG A 716 15.92 -48.63 -17.81
CA ARG A 716 16.23 -48.11 -19.16
C ARG A 716 15.02 -48.07 -20.09
N LYS A 717 14.13 -49.06 -19.93
CA LYS A 717 12.90 -49.20 -20.72
C LYS A 717 11.71 -48.40 -20.16
N MET A 718 11.78 -47.88 -18.94
CA MET A 718 10.72 -47.07 -18.35
C MET A 718 10.54 -45.72 -19.05
N LEU A 719 9.30 -45.21 -19.03
CA LEU A 719 8.94 -43.94 -19.66
C LEU A 719 8.10 -43.06 -18.73
N GLY A 720 8.32 -41.74 -18.85
CA GLY A 720 7.45 -40.70 -18.31
C GLY A 720 7.07 -40.88 -16.84
N LYS A 721 5.78 -41.17 -16.61
CA LYS A 721 5.17 -41.28 -15.28
C LYS A 721 5.78 -42.38 -14.41
N ALA A 722 6.18 -43.51 -15.00
CA ALA A 722 6.81 -44.61 -14.24
C ALA A 722 8.18 -44.20 -13.67
N MET A 723 8.97 -43.42 -14.42
CA MET A 723 10.23 -42.87 -13.91
C MET A 723 10.02 -41.81 -12.82
N ASP A 724 8.98 -40.99 -12.94
CA ASP A 724 8.64 -40.01 -11.89
C ASP A 724 8.23 -40.68 -10.58
N GLU A 725 7.47 -41.77 -10.67
CA GLU A 725 7.08 -42.59 -9.52
C GLU A 725 8.27 -43.30 -8.88
N GLN A 726 9.20 -43.83 -9.68
CA GLN A 726 10.44 -44.41 -9.16
C GLN A 726 11.34 -43.33 -8.52
N LEU A 727 11.47 -42.14 -9.12
CA LEU A 727 12.25 -41.05 -8.54
C LEU A 727 11.69 -40.63 -7.18
N ASP A 728 10.37 -40.50 -7.05
CA ASP A 728 9.73 -40.19 -5.77
C ASP A 728 9.96 -41.31 -4.73
N ALA A 729 9.84 -42.58 -5.14
CA ALA A 729 10.00 -43.76 -4.28
C ALA A 729 11.45 -43.99 -3.81
N HIS A 730 12.43 -43.78 -4.70
CA HIS A 730 13.85 -43.80 -4.36
C HIS A 730 14.19 -42.61 -3.46
N ARG A 731 13.70 -41.40 -3.78
CA ARG A 731 13.96 -40.19 -2.97
C ARG A 731 13.38 -40.25 -1.55
N ALA A 732 12.26 -40.94 -1.37
CA ALA A 732 11.67 -41.15 -0.06
C ALA A 732 12.58 -41.98 0.88
N ARG A 733 13.48 -42.80 0.31
CA ARG A 733 14.41 -43.68 1.04
C ARG A 733 15.86 -43.16 1.00
N ASP A 734 16.26 -42.52 -0.09
CA ASP A 734 17.55 -41.85 -0.29
C ASP A 734 17.35 -40.37 -0.67
N LYS A 735 17.62 -39.46 0.28
CA LYS A 735 17.44 -38.02 0.07
C LYS A 735 18.43 -37.41 -0.94
N LYS A 736 19.48 -38.13 -1.34
CA LYS A 736 20.45 -37.71 -2.38
C LYS A 736 19.85 -37.79 -3.80
N VAL A 737 18.77 -38.56 -3.99
CA VAL A 737 18.06 -38.63 -5.26
C VAL A 737 17.37 -37.29 -5.56
N PRO A 738 17.59 -36.65 -6.72
CA PRO A 738 17.06 -35.32 -7.03
C PRO A 738 15.52 -35.27 -7.12
N ILE A 739 14.94 -34.08 -6.93
CA ILE A 739 13.49 -33.87 -7.05
C ILE A 739 13.13 -34.02 -8.53
N LYS A 740 12.08 -34.77 -8.87
CA LYS A 740 11.61 -34.95 -10.26
C LYS A 740 11.41 -33.63 -11.03
N ALA A 741 11.07 -32.53 -10.34
CA ALA A 741 10.93 -31.20 -10.95
C ALA A 741 12.25 -30.61 -11.50
N HIS A 742 13.39 -31.01 -10.94
CA HIS A 742 14.73 -30.57 -11.37
C HIS A 742 15.31 -31.43 -12.49
N VAL A 743 14.68 -32.59 -12.77
CA VAL A 743 15.18 -33.60 -13.70
C VAL A 743 14.12 -33.84 -14.77
N LYS A 744 14.09 -32.96 -15.77
CA LYS A 744 12.96 -32.90 -16.73
C LYS A 744 13.08 -33.89 -17.88
N LYS A 745 14.29 -34.16 -18.37
CA LYS A 745 14.53 -35.03 -19.53
C LYS A 745 14.65 -36.49 -19.09
N LYS A 746 14.26 -37.42 -19.96
CA LYS A 746 14.34 -38.87 -19.69
C LYS A 746 15.76 -39.31 -19.30
N ILE A 747 16.76 -38.84 -20.05
CA ILE A 747 18.18 -39.19 -19.85
C ILE A 747 18.62 -38.82 -18.42
N ASP A 748 18.27 -37.62 -17.97
CA ASP A 748 18.65 -37.14 -16.64
C ASP A 748 17.94 -37.94 -15.53
N LYS A 749 16.67 -38.36 -15.76
CA LYS A 749 15.89 -39.19 -14.81
C LYS A 749 16.49 -40.59 -14.69
N GLU A 750 16.89 -41.16 -15.83
CA GLU A 750 17.57 -42.45 -15.88
C GLU A 750 18.89 -42.42 -15.13
N ALA A 751 19.75 -41.42 -15.40
CA ALA A 751 21.03 -41.25 -14.72
C ALA A 751 20.86 -41.08 -13.21
N ALA A 752 19.86 -40.30 -12.78
CA ALA A 752 19.54 -40.11 -11.36
C ALA A 752 19.08 -41.41 -10.66
N LEU A 753 18.29 -42.24 -11.34
CA LEU A 753 17.85 -43.55 -10.83
C LEU A 753 19.00 -44.57 -10.81
N MET A 754 19.86 -44.59 -11.83
CA MET A 754 21.04 -45.45 -11.87
C MET A 754 22.01 -45.13 -10.73
N LYS A 755 22.32 -43.84 -10.52
CA LYS A 755 23.12 -43.40 -9.36
C LYS A 755 22.46 -43.76 -8.03
N ALA A 756 21.13 -43.79 -7.96
CA ALA A 756 20.41 -44.24 -6.77
C ALA A 756 20.56 -45.74 -6.52
N LEU A 757 20.60 -46.55 -7.58
CA LEU A 757 20.87 -47.98 -7.50
C LEU A 757 22.31 -48.28 -7.11
N ASP A 758 23.29 -47.57 -7.69
CA ASP A 758 24.70 -47.72 -7.33
C ASP A 758 24.91 -47.51 -5.82
N ARG A 759 24.24 -46.48 -5.25
CA ARG A 759 24.25 -46.22 -3.80
C ARG A 759 23.50 -47.26 -2.97
N LEU A 760 22.44 -47.87 -3.50
CA LEU A 760 21.71 -48.97 -2.83
C LEU A 760 22.54 -50.26 -2.79
N GLU A 761 23.38 -50.49 -3.79
CA GLU A 761 24.26 -51.67 -3.91
C GLU A 761 25.61 -51.48 -3.22
N GLY A 762 25.87 -50.30 -2.61
CA GLY A 762 27.14 -49.99 -1.94
C GLY A 762 28.31 -49.78 -2.91
N ILE A 763 28.02 -49.48 -4.17
CA ILE A 763 29.02 -49.17 -5.19
C ILE A 763 29.30 -47.67 -5.11
N ASP A 764 30.33 -47.28 -4.37
CA ASP A 764 30.87 -45.91 -4.43
C ASP A 764 31.52 -45.70 -5.80
N VAL A 765 30.82 -44.99 -6.69
CA VAL A 765 31.41 -44.47 -7.91
C VAL A 765 31.88 -43.05 -7.61
N GLU A 766 33.17 -42.90 -7.31
CA GLU A 766 33.83 -41.59 -7.30
C GLU A 766 33.61 -40.90 -8.65
N GLU A 767 33.00 -39.73 -8.64
CA GLU A 767 32.76 -38.92 -9.84
C GLU A 767 34.10 -38.43 -10.40
N THR A 768 34.51 -38.97 -11.54
CA THR A 768 35.49 -38.33 -12.43
C THR A 768 34.75 -37.51 -13.48
N SER A 769 35.03 -36.20 -13.45
CA SER A 769 34.75 -35.09 -14.40
C SER A 769 33.31 -34.58 -14.58
#